data_AF-A8NS34-F1
#
_entry.id   AF-A8NS34-F1
#
_cell.length_a   1.000
_cell.length_b   1.000
_cell.length_c   1.000
_cell.angle_alpha   90.00
_cell.angle_beta   90.00
_cell.angle_gamma   90.00
#
_symmetry.space_group_name_H-M   'P 1'
#
loop_
_entity.id
_entity.type
_entity.pdbx_description
1 polymer ?
#
loop_
_entity_poly.entity_id
_entity_poly.type
_entity_poly.pdbx_seq_one_letter_code
_entity_poly.pdbx_strand_id
1 'polypeptide(L)'
;MERLCVEVLQLIFFELVDPSPLTLVSRRLYSFSQDPYVRARYFLAHYGPAEAMFQALGRGKLLTERVIDILLSSGAHLSRYLVQIAMHHYFHTQTHFIRTPWVRNVPFGVFVYFMQKAHAKYGDIPRGKGEDDGSLFMTFLKESRFPSHLKSVTWENILEILEQYKFMPFSNRDPIMAQFPLILAIEPRLLPAAVENGFRMDYKYRDFVFRKMFERHTGDTQAEDVANNIRELCQLDPTMFVSRTVAAEVCMEAKYNDVGYGALKQLGKTGDLRFELRTLVEDLLKTFLTTRTIAHSGTGDILRQLYSDYPSTDPIVRLVVITAIFISAENSRLGVQQVHANLEATGLTPLTRKDAYNVLINPFVEKYTTVLDYAREEIGTNGDGGKGLGEAEARGLVEDVARKCLQVGCKGKLLNRLIEGFPHLKDVLVNEVAERHQIRLEEVPSWVGQGSVAYTAKLSGDYARKRSGESPYWDDSEGNVLTRNVEMGSDQAGNDVDRAPREEPLMLSASEHEVLLSDLGDISQESLTNMIRQDELAPTRARRRWFYTFAYPDFGKANYPHDALPVAKCILNQYGTRSKIVAIFLTHAIINDNTQVLFSYLMRTQDSSFSSFKIDLQVPVTLKHFQILARLGRAPSYCIYHCIEAGAPFYLDEDDYISKSDPAKSLISALGVKHEPPNLTIPSSPSSSTRPPSLRGRERLRRLATTSVRSYAVPDSDDDIIMDSDDGLEPRRRKQAPKKSDLQLWIQHLAELQKSENKKFKEQKKIYDAAGCEGTTARFRKNAFLKSLSTQLRSLRKLDIQTREKQGMLGEDLETLDDEDDDDEYTLRPSKRKKTCTHPPISLAL
;
A
#
# COMPACT_ATOMS: atom_id res chain seq x y z
N MET A 1 -29.01 -8.94 -38.80
CA MET A 1 -28.68 -7.70 -39.54
C MET A 1 -29.74 -7.33 -40.57
N GLU A 2 -29.95 -8.09 -41.66
CA GLU A 2 -30.74 -7.59 -42.81
C GLU A 2 -32.23 -7.33 -42.56
N ARG A 3 -32.81 -7.89 -41.50
CA ARG A 3 -34.19 -7.61 -41.04
C ARG A 3 -34.32 -6.48 -40.01
N LEU A 4 -33.22 -5.82 -39.62
CA LEU A 4 -33.27 -4.71 -38.65
C LEU A 4 -33.81 -3.44 -39.31
N CYS A 5 -34.52 -2.62 -38.53
CA CYS A 5 -34.94 -1.27 -38.93
C CYS A 5 -33.73 -0.31 -38.96
N VAL A 6 -33.93 0.89 -39.52
CA VAL A 6 -32.83 1.84 -39.78
C VAL A 6 -32.28 2.41 -38.48
N GLU A 7 -33.15 2.61 -37.50
CA GLU A 7 -32.90 3.19 -36.19
C GLU A 7 -32.00 2.28 -35.34
N VAL A 8 -32.28 0.96 -35.34
CA VAL A 8 -31.44 -0.04 -34.67
C VAL A 8 -30.10 -0.20 -35.37
N LEU A 9 -30.05 -0.12 -36.71
CA LEU A 9 -28.78 -0.09 -37.43
C LEU A 9 -27.97 1.18 -37.10
N GLN A 10 -28.63 2.32 -36.90
CA GLN A 10 -28.00 3.58 -36.52
C GLN A 10 -27.37 3.50 -35.12
N LEU A 11 -28.09 2.96 -34.13
CA LEU A 11 -27.55 2.72 -32.79
C LEU A 11 -26.33 1.79 -32.83
N ILE A 12 -26.42 0.65 -33.54
CA ILE A 12 -25.29 -0.28 -33.73
C ILE A 12 -24.10 0.42 -34.40
N PHE A 13 -24.31 1.31 -35.36
CA PHE A 13 -23.24 2.03 -36.04
C PHE A 13 -22.51 3.05 -35.14
N PHE A 14 -23.18 3.64 -34.16
CA PHE A 14 -22.58 4.67 -33.30
C PHE A 14 -21.79 4.09 -32.13
N GLU A 15 -22.09 2.86 -31.71
CA GLU A 15 -21.31 2.13 -30.70
C GLU A 15 -19.96 1.59 -31.21
N LEU A 16 -19.77 1.54 -32.54
CA LEU A 16 -18.56 1.00 -33.17
C LEU A 16 -17.45 2.06 -33.29
N VAL A 17 -16.27 1.73 -32.76
CA VAL A 17 -15.06 2.58 -32.85
C VAL A 17 -14.54 2.72 -34.30
N ASP A 18 -14.82 1.72 -35.13
CA ASP A 18 -14.70 1.81 -36.59
C ASP A 18 -15.82 0.97 -37.24
N PRO A 19 -16.82 1.59 -37.89
CA PRO A 19 -17.87 0.85 -38.59
C PRO A 19 -17.40 0.26 -39.93
N SER A 20 -16.20 0.60 -40.42
CA SER A 20 -15.72 0.20 -41.76
C SER A 20 -15.81 -1.31 -42.03
N PRO A 21 -15.40 -2.23 -41.11
CA PRO A 21 -15.55 -3.66 -41.31
C PRO A 21 -17.01 -4.09 -41.49
N LEU A 22 -17.94 -3.50 -40.73
CA LEU A 22 -19.37 -3.81 -40.83
C LEU A 22 -19.97 -3.36 -42.17
N THR A 23 -19.48 -2.26 -42.74
CA THR A 23 -19.93 -1.79 -44.07
C THR A 23 -19.56 -2.75 -45.20
N LEU A 24 -18.45 -3.48 -45.07
CA LEU A 24 -17.97 -4.42 -46.09
C LEU A 24 -18.78 -5.73 -46.12
N VAL A 25 -19.52 -6.06 -45.05
CA VAL A 25 -20.24 -7.34 -44.93
C VAL A 25 -21.57 -7.37 -45.71
N SER A 26 -22.23 -6.23 -45.96
CA SER A 26 -23.48 -6.19 -46.73
C SER A 26 -23.68 -4.88 -47.48
N ARG A 27 -24.16 -4.98 -48.72
CA ARG A 27 -24.49 -3.82 -49.57
C ARG A 27 -25.50 -2.86 -48.92
N ARG A 28 -26.42 -3.36 -48.08
CA ARG A 28 -27.36 -2.52 -47.32
C ARG A 28 -26.63 -1.66 -46.29
N LEU A 29 -25.62 -2.22 -45.61
CA LEU A 29 -24.83 -1.53 -44.59
C LEU A 29 -23.81 -0.56 -45.20
N TYR A 30 -23.26 -0.89 -46.37
CA TYR A 30 -22.47 0.03 -47.18
C TYR A 30 -23.30 1.24 -47.68
N SER A 31 -24.51 0.99 -48.19
CA SER A 31 -25.41 2.06 -48.65
C SER A 31 -25.85 2.95 -47.49
N PHE A 32 -26.17 2.37 -46.33
CA PHE A 32 -26.49 3.10 -45.10
C PHE A 32 -25.34 4.01 -44.64
N SER A 33 -24.08 3.55 -44.76
CA SER A 33 -22.90 4.37 -44.43
C SER A 33 -22.52 5.41 -45.49
N GLN A 34 -23.24 5.49 -46.62
CA GLN A 34 -23.12 6.63 -47.56
C GLN A 34 -23.99 7.82 -47.15
N ASP A 35 -24.99 7.64 -46.28
CA ASP A 35 -25.91 8.70 -45.89
C ASP A 35 -25.18 9.84 -45.14
N PRO A 36 -25.24 11.10 -45.61
CA PRO A 36 -24.63 12.24 -44.95
C PRO A 36 -25.10 12.48 -43.51
N TYR A 37 -26.36 12.18 -43.19
CA TYR A 37 -26.92 12.31 -41.85
C TYR A 37 -26.35 11.26 -40.90
N VAL A 38 -26.27 10.00 -41.34
CA VAL A 38 -25.65 8.91 -40.56
C VAL A 38 -24.17 9.22 -40.29
N ARG A 39 -23.44 9.74 -41.28
CA ARG A 39 -22.04 10.19 -41.11
C ARG A 39 -21.89 11.33 -40.11
N ALA A 40 -22.66 12.40 -40.27
CA ALA A 40 -22.58 13.56 -39.37
C ALA A 40 -22.95 13.16 -37.93
N ARG A 41 -24.01 12.38 -37.75
CA ARG A 41 -24.44 11.86 -36.44
C ARG A 41 -23.43 10.88 -35.83
N TYR A 42 -22.74 10.05 -36.62
CA TYR A 42 -21.65 9.21 -36.13
C TYR A 42 -20.54 10.04 -35.47
N PHE A 43 -20.06 11.10 -36.14
CA PHE A 43 -19.01 11.96 -35.56
C PHE A 43 -19.49 12.69 -34.29
N LEU A 44 -20.74 13.16 -34.28
CA LEU A 44 -21.32 13.84 -33.12
C LEU A 44 -21.56 12.89 -31.93
N ALA A 45 -22.01 11.66 -32.17
CA ALA A 45 -22.25 10.67 -31.13
C ALA A 45 -20.94 10.11 -30.55
N HIS A 46 -19.95 9.83 -31.41
CA HIS A 46 -18.72 9.15 -30.99
C HIS A 46 -17.63 10.10 -30.44
N TYR A 47 -17.62 11.38 -30.85
CA TYR A 47 -16.60 12.36 -30.43
C TYR A 47 -17.16 13.62 -29.74
N GLY A 48 -18.49 13.74 -29.64
CA GLY A 48 -19.17 14.91 -29.07
C GLY A 48 -19.07 16.18 -29.94
N PRO A 49 -19.86 17.23 -29.63
CA PRO A 49 -19.92 18.45 -30.43
C PRO A 49 -18.56 19.14 -30.66
N ALA A 50 -17.67 19.12 -29.67
CA ALA A 50 -16.38 19.82 -29.70
C ALA A 50 -15.37 19.22 -30.68
N GLU A 51 -15.18 17.89 -30.69
CA GLU A 51 -14.21 17.24 -31.60
C GLU A 51 -14.83 16.79 -32.93
N ALA A 52 -16.17 16.71 -33.06
CA ALA A 52 -16.82 16.11 -34.24
C ALA A 52 -16.34 16.68 -35.59
N MET A 53 -16.19 18.01 -35.71
CA MET A 53 -15.69 18.64 -36.95
C MET A 53 -14.21 18.31 -37.20
N PHE A 54 -13.36 18.34 -36.16
CA PHE A 54 -11.95 17.95 -36.26
C PHE A 54 -11.78 16.49 -36.71
N GLN A 55 -12.56 15.57 -36.15
CA GLN A 55 -12.49 14.15 -36.48
C GLN A 55 -13.06 13.86 -37.88
N ALA A 56 -14.12 14.56 -38.30
CA ALA A 56 -14.68 14.49 -39.65
C ALA A 56 -13.70 15.00 -40.73
N LEU A 57 -13.04 16.13 -40.49
CA LEU A 57 -11.97 16.68 -41.32
C LEU A 57 -10.81 15.68 -41.48
N GLY A 58 -10.46 14.94 -40.41
CA GLY A 58 -9.46 13.87 -40.44
C GLY A 58 -9.85 12.61 -41.22
N ARG A 59 -11.12 12.50 -41.62
CA ARG A 59 -11.67 11.41 -42.43
C ARG A 59 -12.17 11.93 -43.78
N GLY A 60 -11.48 12.90 -44.39
CA GLY A 60 -11.93 13.70 -45.55
C GLY A 60 -12.58 12.96 -46.73
N LYS A 61 -12.27 11.68 -46.98
CA LYS A 61 -12.98 10.83 -47.97
C LYS A 61 -14.46 10.56 -47.65
N LEU A 62 -14.86 10.69 -46.38
CA LEU A 62 -16.24 10.56 -45.91
C LEU A 62 -16.97 11.91 -45.87
N LEU A 63 -16.22 13.02 -45.89
CA LEU A 63 -16.74 14.38 -45.77
C LEU A 63 -17.32 14.84 -47.12
N THR A 64 -18.51 15.41 -47.07
CA THR A 64 -19.15 16.09 -48.20
C THR A 64 -19.75 17.40 -47.71
N GLU A 65 -20.11 18.28 -48.65
CA GLU A 65 -20.80 19.56 -48.38
C GLU A 65 -22.02 19.35 -47.47
N ARG A 66 -22.82 18.32 -47.75
CA ARG A 66 -24.00 17.95 -46.96
C ARG A 66 -23.66 17.39 -45.57
N VAL A 67 -22.52 16.70 -45.39
CA VAL A 67 -22.03 16.29 -44.06
C VAL A 67 -21.61 17.52 -43.25
N ILE A 68 -20.93 18.49 -43.87
CA ILE A 68 -20.53 19.75 -43.21
C ILE A 68 -21.78 20.51 -42.73
N ASP A 69 -22.79 20.67 -43.60
CA ASP A 69 -24.05 21.32 -43.23
C ASP A 69 -24.74 20.64 -42.06
N ILE A 70 -24.90 19.32 -42.10
CA ILE A 70 -25.60 18.57 -41.05
C ILE A 70 -24.80 18.60 -39.75
N LEU A 71 -23.46 18.55 -39.79
CA LEU A 71 -22.61 18.73 -38.61
C LEU A 71 -22.89 20.09 -37.97
N LEU A 72 -22.77 21.18 -38.73
CA LEU A 72 -22.95 22.54 -38.22
C LEU A 72 -24.38 22.79 -37.72
N SER A 73 -25.41 22.36 -38.46
CA SER A 73 -26.81 22.51 -38.05
C SER A 73 -27.21 21.61 -36.88
N SER A 74 -26.42 20.57 -36.58
CA SER A 74 -26.60 19.69 -35.41
C SER A 74 -25.67 20.05 -34.25
N GLY A 75 -25.08 21.25 -34.26
CA GLY A 75 -24.29 21.80 -33.15
C GLY A 75 -22.81 21.40 -33.12
N ALA A 76 -22.23 20.85 -34.19
CA ALA A 76 -20.79 20.63 -34.25
C ALA A 76 -20.03 21.96 -34.13
N HIS A 77 -19.09 22.02 -33.20
CA HIS A 77 -18.33 23.21 -32.91
C HIS A 77 -17.38 23.57 -34.07
N LEU A 78 -17.29 24.86 -34.40
CA LEU A 78 -16.46 25.43 -35.45
C LEU A 78 -15.88 26.76 -34.97
N SER A 79 -14.71 26.73 -34.33
CA SER A 79 -13.95 27.93 -33.94
C SER A 79 -13.22 28.54 -35.15
N ARG A 80 -12.93 29.85 -35.14
CA ARG A 80 -12.03 30.45 -36.15
C ARG A 80 -10.64 29.79 -36.12
N TYR A 81 -10.14 29.48 -34.92
CA TYR A 81 -8.92 28.70 -34.70
C TYR A 81 -8.86 27.36 -35.44
N LEU A 82 -9.92 26.54 -35.37
CA LEU A 82 -9.99 25.27 -36.11
C LEU A 82 -9.86 25.50 -37.63
N VAL A 83 -10.42 26.59 -38.14
CA VAL A 83 -10.35 26.96 -39.57
C VAL A 83 -8.94 27.43 -39.95
N GLN A 84 -8.31 28.30 -39.14
CA GLN A 84 -6.92 28.75 -39.34
C GLN A 84 -5.96 27.53 -39.42
N ILE A 85 -6.03 26.62 -38.44
CA ILE A 85 -5.19 25.42 -38.42
C ILE A 85 -5.53 24.45 -39.57
N ALA A 86 -6.79 24.34 -39.98
CA ALA A 86 -7.19 23.58 -41.17
C ALA A 86 -6.60 24.18 -42.47
N MET A 87 -6.70 25.49 -42.67
CA MET A 87 -6.12 26.19 -43.82
C MET A 87 -4.60 25.98 -43.89
N HIS A 88 -3.89 26.18 -42.78
CA HIS A 88 -2.44 25.98 -42.75
C HIS A 88 -2.01 24.53 -42.95
N HIS A 89 -2.79 23.54 -42.48
CA HIS A 89 -2.50 22.12 -42.70
C HIS A 89 -2.70 21.70 -44.16
N TYR A 90 -3.77 22.20 -44.78
CA TYR A 90 -4.17 21.90 -46.15
C TYR A 90 -3.18 22.47 -47.16
N PHE A 91 -2.83 23.76 -47.05
CA PHE A 91 -1.90 24.44 -47.95
C PHE A 91 -0.42 24.25 -47.56
N HIS A 92 -0.11 23.27 -46.71
CA HIS A 92 1.26 22.90 -46.29
C HIS A 92 2.09 24.05 -45.67
N THR A 93 1.46 25.11 -45.15
CA THR A 93 2.20 26.25 -44.60
C THR A 93 2.75 25.96 -43.20
N GLN A 94 1.89 25.78 -42.19
CA GLN A 94 2.31 25.74 -40.77
C GLN A 94 1.34 24.94 -39.87
N THR A 95 1.69 23.70 -39.52
CA THR A 95 1.06 22.98 -38.39
C THR A 95 2.06 22.10 -37.68
N HIS A 96 2.47 22.50 -36.46
CA HIS A 96 3.57 21.83 -35.75
C HIS A 96 3.16 20.55 -34.99
N PHE A 97 1.89 20.44 -34.54
CA PHE A 97 1.43 19.30 -33.74
C PHE A 97 0.68 18.21 -34.55
N ILE A 98 -0.01 18.57 -35.63
CA ILE A 98 -0.78 17.62 -36.47
C ILE A 98 0.14 16.96 -37.51
N ARG A 99 0.82 15.88 -37.12
CA ARG A 99 1.72 15.09 -37.99
C ARG A 99 1.01 14.14 -38.96
N THR A 100 -0.28 13.87 -38.75
CA THR A 100 -1.11 13.00 -39.61
C THR A 100 -1.61 13.73 -40.87
N PRO A 101 -1.94 13.03 -41.97
CA PRO A 101 -2.48 13.63 -43.20
C PRO A 101 -3.98 14.00 -43.04
N TRP A 102 -4.27 14.85 -42.06
CA TRP A 102 -5.59 15.23 -41.54
C TRP A 102 -6.53 15.80 -42.61
N VAL A 103 -6.57 17.12 -42.82
CA VAL A 103 -7.42 17.73 -43.86
C VAL A 103 -6.94 17.48 -45.29
N ARG A 104 -5.69 17.04 -45.50
CA ARG A 104 -5.11 16.78 -46.83
C ARG A 104 -5.83 15.68 -47.63
N ASN A 105 -6.69 14.89 -46.98
CA ASN A 105 -7.56 13.91 -47.62
C ASN A 105 -8.98 14.43 -47.94
N VAL A 106 -9.27 15.72 -47.68
CA VAL A 106 -10.54 16.36 -48.04
C VAL A 106 -10.51 16.80 -49.52
N PRO A 107 -11.50 16.41 -50.35
CA PRO A 107 -11.59 16.88 -51.74
C PRO A 107 -11.65 18.40 -51.82
N PHE A 108 -10.94 19.00 -52.80
CA PHE A 108 -10.77 20.46 -52.87
C PHE A 108 -12.08 21.24 -52.86
N GLY A 109 -13.11 20.83 -53.62
CA GLY A 109 -14.43 21.48 -53.59
C GLY A 109 -15.08 21.47 -52.20
N VAL A 110 -15.01 20.33 -51.49
CA VAL A 110 -15.52 20.19 -50.12
C VAL A 110 -14.72 21.06 -49.13
N PHE A 111 -13.42 21.23 -49.35
CA PHE A 111 -12.59 22.13 -48.53
C PHE A 111 -12.86 23.61 -48.82
N VAL A 112 -13.12 23.98 -50.09
CA VAL A 112 -13.58 25.32 -50.46
C VAL A 112 -14.96 25.62 -49.85
N TYR A 113 -15.88 24.66 -49.85
CA TYR A 113 -17.18 24.79 -49.19
C TYR A 113 -17.05 24.99 -47.67
N PHE A 114 -16.15 24.24 -47.01
CA PHE A 114 -15.79 24.44 -45.60
C PHE A 114 -15.27 25.87 -45.34
N MET A 115 -14.35 26.38 -46.17
CA MET A 115 -13.86 27.75 -46.06
C MET A 115 -14.96 28.80 -46.34
N GLN A 116 -15.88 28.56 -47.28
CA GLN A 116 -17.04 29.43 -47.52
C GLN A 116 -17.96 29.50 -46.30
N LYS A 117 -18.24 28.39 -45.63
CA LYS A 117 -19.04 28.35 -44.39
C LYS A 117 -18.35 29.10 -43.24
N ALA A 118 -17.02 28.98 -43.13
CA ALA A 118 -16.25 29.73 -42.16
C ALA A 118 -16.24 31.25 -42.45
N HIS A 119 -16.01 31.65 -43.70
CA HIS A 119 -16.03 33.04 -44.13
C HIS A 119 -17.42 33.69 -43.91
N ALA A 120 -18.49 32.97 -44.25
CA ALA A 120 -19.87 33.42 -43.99
C ALA A 120 -20.22 33.54 -42.50
N LYS A 121 -19.45 32.92 -41.59
CA LYS A 121 -19.63 33.03 -40.13
C LYS A 121 -18.73 34.10 -39.49
N TYR A 122 -17.50 34.28 -39.99
CA TYR A 122 -16.46 35.06 -39.30
C TYR A 122 -15.89 36.25 -40.08
N GLY A 123 -16.31 36.48 -41.33
CA GLY A 123 -15.73 37.50 -42.19
C GLY A 123 -14.36 37.06 -42.72
N ASP A 124 -13.39 37.98 -42.83
CA ASP A 124 -12.03 37.58 -43.17
C ASP A 124 -11.35 36.85 -42.00
N ILE A 125 -10.52 35.87 -42.35
CA ILE A 125 -9.84 34.99 -41.40
C ILE A 125 -8.34 35.24 -41.55
N PRO A 126 -7.62 35.67 -40.50
CA PRO A 126 -6.17 35.90 -40.52
C PRO A 126 -5.38 34.67 -40.99
N ARG A 127 -4.27 34.90 -41.69
CA ARG A 127 -3.52 33.85 -42.43
C ARG A 127 -2.01 34.00 -42.36
N GLY A 128 -1.49 35.05 -41.72
CA GLY A 128 -0.06 35.25 -41.55
C GLY A 128 0.53 34.37 -40.45
N LYS A 129 1.84 34.46 -40.29
CA LYS A 129 2.59 33.59 -39.38
C LYS A 129 2.45 34.06 -37.94
N GLY A 130 1.74 33.28 -37.12
CA GLY A 130 1.51 33.60 -35.70
C GLY A 130 0.36 34.60 -35.48
N GLU A 131 -0.43 34.87 -36.52
CA GLU A 131 -1.68 35.65 -36.46
C GLU A 131 -2.90 34.77 -36.13
N ASP A 132 -2.69 33.46 -35.86
CA ASP A 132 -3.75 32.56 -35.46
C ASP A 132 -4.18 32.79 -34.00
N ASP A 133 -5.44 32.49 -33.71
CA ASP A 133 -6.05 32.75 -32.40
C ASP A 133 -5.32 31.97 -31.29
N GLY A 134 -4.73 30.82 -31.62
CA GLY A 134 -3.92 30.02 -30.72
C GLY A 134 -2.57 30.66 -30.40
N SER A 135 -1.94 31.34 -31.35
CA SER A 135 -0.72 32.13 -31.11
C SER A 135 -1.01 33.38 -30.25
N LEU A 136 -2.15 34.04 -30.46
CA LEU A 136 -2.61 35.15 -29.62
C LEU A 136 -2.86 34.68 -28.19
N PHE A 137 -3.62 33.59 -28.02
CA PHE A 137 -3.89 32.93 -26.75
C PHE A 137 -2.60 32.51 -26.01
N MET A 138 -1.68 31.87 -26.72
CA MET A 138 -0.38 31.45 -26.18
C MET A 138 0.56 32.61 -25.87
N THR A 139 0.29 33.82 -26.38
CA THR A 139 1.03 35.04 -26.04
C THR A 139 0.48 35.62 -24.74
N PHE A 140 -0.84 35.78 -24.60
CA PHE A 140 -1.49 36.18 -23.35
C PHE A 140 -1.07 35.34 -22.14
N LEU A 141 -1.01 34.00 -22.29
CA LEU A 141 -0.53 33.12 -21.21
C LEU A 141 0.94 33.37 -20.80
N LYS A 142 1.82 33.72 -21.75
CA LYS A 142 3.24 34.03 -21.45
C LYS A 142 3.40 35.41 -20.83
N GLU A 143 2.66 36.38 -21.34
CA GLU A 143 2.67 37.78 -20.89
C GLU A 143 1.90 37.99 -19.59
N SER A 144 1.14 36.99 -19.12
CA SER A 144 0.42 36.98 -17.84
C SER A 144 1.24 37.55 -16.68
N ARG A 145 2.51 37.15 -16.58
CA ARG A 145 3.49 37.53 -15.55
C ARG A 145 4.17 38.89 -15.77
N PHE A 146 3.92 39.58 -16.88
CA PHE A 146 4.46 40.91 -17.14
C PHE A 146 3.55 42.00 -16.52
N PRO A 147 4.12 43.16 -16.14
CA PRO A 147 3.32 44.36 -15.83
C PRO A 147 2.36 44.71 -16.97
N SER A 148 1.16 45.21 -16.65
CA SER A 148 0.09 45.45 -17.64
C SER A 148 0.48 46.36 -18.82
N HIS A 149 1.45 47.25 -18.63
CA HIS A 149 1.97 48.14 -19.68
C HIS A 149 2.96 47.47 -20.66
N LEU A 150 3.34 46.21 -20.43
CA LEU A 150 4.20 45.40 -21.29
C LEU A 150 3.45 44.22 -21.97
N LYS A 151 2.14 44.08 -21.73
CA LYS A 151 1.31 43.07 -22.38
C LYS A 151 0.92 43.55 -23.78
N SER A 152 1.20 42.75 -24.81
CA SER A 152 0.79 43.00 -26.19
C SER A 152 -0.61 42.48 -26.50
N VAL A 153 -1.07 41.49 -25.72
CA VAL A 153 -2.45 40.94 -25.78
C VAL A 153 -3.19 41.27 -24.49
N THR A 154 -4.35 41.93 -24.60
CA THR A 154 -5.20 42.25 -23.44
C THR A 154 -6.21 41.13 -23.17
N TRP A 155 -6.87 41.16 -22.01
CA TRP A 155 -7.90 40.17 -21.68
C TRP A 155 -9.16 40.36 -22.55
N GLU A 156 -9.45 41.59 -22.99
CA GLU A 156 -10.51 41.90 -23.95
C GLU A 156 -10.27 41.22 -25.30
N ASN A 157 -9.02 41.11 -25.78
CA ASN A 157 -8.71 40.35 -27.00
C ASN A 157 -8.98 38.84 -26.82
N ILE A 158 -8.82 38.31 -25.61
CA ILE A 158 -9.15 36.90 -25.30
C ILE A 158 -10.66 36.71 -25.22
N LEU A 159 -11.39 37.66 -24.63
CA LEU A 159 -12.84 37.67 -24.63
C LEU A 159 -13.39 37.72 -26.07
N GLU A 160 -12.85 38.58 -26.94
CA GLU A 160 -13.23 38.69 -28.35
C GLU A 160 -13.10 37.34 -29.09
N ILE A 161 -11.97 36.63 -28.95
CA ILE A 161 -11.81 35.33 -29.61
C ILE A 161 -12.73 34.25 -29.01
N LEU A 162 -13.05 34.31 -27.71
CA LEU A 162 -14.00 33.39 -27.08
C LEU A 162 -15.45 33.69 -27.52
N GLU A 163 -15.92 34.92 -27.42
CA GLU A 163 -17.32 35.28 -27.66
C GLU A 163 -17.67 35.33 -29.16
N GLN A 164 -16.90 36.08 -29.95
CA GLN A 164 -17.21 36.33 -31.36
C GLN A 164 -16.70 35.21 -32.27
N TYR A 165 -15.49 34.74 -32.02
CA TYR A 165 -14.81 33.73 -32.86
C TYR A 165 -14.90 32.29 -32.33
N LYS A 166 -15.63 32.12 -31.21
CA LYS A 166 -15.95 30.84 -30.56
C LYS A 166 -14.71 29.98 -30.33
N PHE A 167 -13.63 30.58 -29.82
CA PHE A 167 -12.35 29.92 -29.59
C PHE A 167 -12.46 28.78 -28.57
N MET A 168 -11.97 27.60 -28.96
CA MET A 168 -11.82 26.42 -28.11
C MET A 168 -10.79 25.47 -28.73
N PRO A 169 -9.88 24.87 -27.94
CA PRO A 169 -9.05 23.74 -28.38
C PRO A 169 -9.89 22.57 -28.88
N PHE A 170 -9.66 22.18 -30.14
CA PHE A 170 -10.57 21.30 -30.88
C PHE A 170 -10.15 19.82 -30.88
N SER A 171 -9.10 19.45 -30.13
CA SER A 171 -8.73 18.04 -29.95
C SER A 171 -7.89 17.77 -28.69
N ASN A 172 -7.96 16.55 -28.16
CA ASN A 172 -7.04 16.03 -27.13
C ASN A 172 -5.56 15.89 -27.60
N ARG A 173 -5.22 16.35 -28.80
CA ARG A 173 -3.84 16.45 -29.32
C ARG A 173 -3.35 17.89 -29.45
N ASP A 174 -4.22 18.86 -29.19
CA ASP A 174 -3.95 20.28 -29.22
C ASP A 174 -3.07 20.67 -28.02
N PRO A 175 -1.92 21.35 -28.22
CA PRO A 175 -1.08 21.80 -27.10
C PRO A 175 -1.80 22.80 -26.19
N ILE A 176 -2.80 23.52 -26.70
CA ILE A 176 -3.58 24.49 -25.92
C ILE A 176 -4.54 23.77 -24.95
N MET A 177 -4.98 22.53 -25.22
CA MET A 177 -5.94 21.79 -24.37
C MET A 177 -5.50 21.63 -22.91
N ALA A 178 -4.19 21.52 -22.62
CA ALA A 178 -3.67 21.47 -21.23
C ALA A 178 -3.41 22.85 -20.60
N GLN A 179 -3.41 23.90 -21.42
CA GLN A 179 -3.17 25.28 -21.00
C GLN A 179 -4.46 26.10 -20.97
N PHE A 180 -5.54 25.63 -21.61
CA PHE A 180 -6.80 26.35 -21.72
C PHE A 180 -7.39 26.82 -20.38
N PRO A 181 -7.41 26.00 -19.31
CA PRO A 181 -7.89 26.44 -18.00
C PRO A 181 -7.05 27.58 -17.39
N LEU A 182 -5.79 27.76 -17.79
CA LEU A 182 -4.90 28.75 -17.18
C LEU A 182 -5.36 30.20 -17.38
N ILE A 183 -6.17 30.49 -18.41
CA ILE A 183 -6.75 31.83 -18.56
C ILE A 183 -7.64 32.19 -17.37
N LEU A 184 -8.30 31.20 -16.75
CA LEU A 184 -9.21 31.40 -15.63
C LEU A 184 -8.48 31.70 -14.32
N ALA A 185 -7.19 31.30 -14.22
CA ALA A 185 -6.31 31.68 -13.13
C ALA A 185 -5.75 33.12 -13.29
N ILE A 186 -5.82 33.68 -14.49
CA ILE A 186 -5.34 35.04 -14.82
C ILE A 186 -6.52 36.03 -14.84
N GLU A 187 -7.66 35.61 -15.38
CA GLU A 187 -8.86 36.40 -15.60
C GLU A 187 -10.11 35.50 -15.47
N PRO A 188 -10.78 35.49 -14.30
CA PRO A 188 -11.96 34.66 -14.04
C PRO A 188 -13.12 34.94 -15.01
N ARG A 189 -13.28 36.19 -15.46
CA ARG A 189 -14.40 36.66 -16.28
C ARG A 189 -14.51 36.01 -17.66
N LEU A 190 -13.49 35.26 -18.08
CA LEU A 190 -13.50 34.45 -19.30
C LEU A 190 -14.29 33.14 -19.16
N LEU A 191 -14.66 32.72 -17.93
CA LEU A 191 -15.35 31.45 -17.69
C LEU A 191 -16.69 31.31 -18.44
N PRO A 192 -17.62 32.29 -18.44
CA PRO A 192 -18.91 32.14 -19.12
C PRO A 192 -18.77 31.92 -20.63
N ALA A 193 -17.90 32.69 -21.29
CA ALA A 193 -17.64 32.55 -22.72
C ALA A 193 -16.94 31.22 -23.06
N ALA A 194 -16.05 30.74 -22.19
CA ALA A 194 -15.46 29.41 -22.33
C ALA A 194 -16.50 28.29 -22.21
N VAL A 195 -17.41 28.37 -21.23
CA VAL A 195 -18.48 27.38 -21.03
C VAL A 195 -19.50 27.39 -22.17
N GLU A 196 -19.86 28.57 -22.70
CA GLU A 196 -20.70 28.68 -23.92
C GLU A 196 -20.06 27.98 -25.12
N ASN A 197 -18.73 28.06 -25.26
CA ASN A 197 -17.97 27.35 -26.30
C ASN A 197 -17.88 25.83 -26.09
N GLY A 198 -18.38 25.31 -24.97
CA GLY A 198 -18.40 23.89 -24.63
C GLY A 198 -17.23 23.44 -23.75
N PHE A 199 -16.47 24.36 -23.14
CA PHE A 199 -15.58 24.01 -22.05
C PHE A 199 -16.38 23.42 -20.87
N ARG A 200 -15.79 22.42 -20.21
CA ARG A 200 -16.34 21.83 -18.99
C ARG A 200 -15.23 21.76 -17.96
N MET A 201 -15.49 22.32 -16.78
CA MET A 201 -14.62 22.13 -15.64
C MET A 201 -14.75 20.69 -15.13
N ASP A 202 -13.63 20.11 -14.70
CA ASP A 202 -13.63 18.92 -13.83
C ASP A 202 -12.84 19.26 -12.54
N TYR A 203 -12.94 18.42 -11.51
CA TYR A 203 -12.30 18.67 -10.21
C TYR A 203 -10.76 18.82 -10.30
N LYS A 204 -10.11 18.30 -11.35
CA LYS A 204 -8.66 18.43 -11.55
C LYS A 204 -8.32 19.75 -12.19
N TYR A 205 -9.09 20.18 -13.19
CA TYR A 205 -8.95 21.52 -13.76
C TYR A 205 -9.32 22.60 -12.75
N ARG A 206 -10.34 22.39 -11.89
CA ARG A 206 -10.69 23.24 -10.75
C ARG A 206 -9.48 23.42 -9.82
N ASP A 207 -8.95 22.33 -9.28
CA ASP A 207 -7.84 22.36 -8.35
C ASP A 207 -6.55 22.93 -9.01
N PHE A 208 -6.27 22.60 -10.29
CA PHE A 208 -5.15 23.18 -11.05
C PHE A 208 -5.27 24.70 -11.28
N VAL A 209 -6.48 25.21 -11.53
CA VAL A 209 -6.73 26.66 -11.66
C VAL A 209 -6.51 27.36 -10.33
N PHE A 210 -7.04 26.83 -9.22
CA PHE A 210 -6.79 27.42 -7.90
C PHE A 210 -5.31 27.33 -7.49
N ARG A 211 -4.61 26.22 -7.77
CA ARG A 211 -3.16 26.13 -7.59
C ARG A 211 -2.44 27.27 -8.28
N LYS A 212 -2.83 27.60 -9.52
CA LYS A 212 -2.23 28.66 -10.31
C LYS A 212 -2.61 30.08 -9.86
N MET A 213 -3.81 30.29 -9.32
CA MET A 213 -4.18 31.55 -8.66
C MET A 213 -3.32 31.80 -7.41
N PHE A 214 -3.05 30.75 -6.63
CA PHE A 214 -2.16 30.84 -5.47
C PHE A 214 -0.65 30.80 -5.82
N GLU A 215 -0.25 30.61 -7.09
CA GLU A 215 1.18 30.52 -7.47
C GLU A 215 1.93 31.80 -7.05
N ARG A 216 3.17 31.66 -6.57
CA ARG A 216 3.98 32.82 -6.18
C ARG A 216 4.35 33.66 -7.41
N HIS A 217 3.69 34.80 -7.56
CA HIS A 217 3.99 35.80 -8.57
C HIS A 217 5.23 36.64 -8.19
N THR A 218 5.92 37.19 -9.19
CA THR A 218 7.17 37.97 -9.03
C THR A 218 6.97 39.47 -9.33
N GLY A 219 5.78 39.99 -9.07
CA GLY A 219 5.41 41.39 -9.25
C GLY A 219 4.50 41.86 -8.11
N ASP A 220 3.89 43.03 -8.26
CA ASP A 220 3.18 43.76 -7.18
C ASP A 220 1.83 43.15 -6.74
N THR A 221 1.54 41.89 -7.09
CA THR A 221 0.30 41.18 -6.77
C THR A 221 0.14 41.00 -5.27
N GLN A 222 -0.97 41.50 -4.72
CA GLN A 222 -1.28 41.43 -3.30
C GLN A 222 -2.18 40.23 -2.96
N ALA A 223 -2.23 39.88 -1.68
CA ALA A 223 -3.11 38.81 -1.18
C ALA A 223 -4.60 39.08 -1.48
N GLU A 224 -5.00 40.36 -1.48
CA GLU A 224 -6.35 40.79 -1.79
C GLU A 224 -6.71 40.58 -3.26
N ASP A 225 -5.78 40.79 -4.21
CA ASP A 225 -6.00 40.53 -5.64
C ASP A 225 -6.30 39.04 -5.88
N VAL A 226 -5.49 38.16 -5.28
CA VAL A 226 -5.66 36.70 -5.37
C VAL A 226 -6.99 36.27 -4.73
N ALA A 227 -7.35 36.84 -3.56
CA ALA A 227 -8.62 36.55 -2.92
C ALA A 227 -9.82 37.04 -3.74
N ASN A 228 -9.73 38.21 -4.39
CA ASN A 228 -10.78 38.75 -5.25
C ASN A 228 -10.98 37.91 -6.51
N ASN A 229 -9.91 37.53 -7.21
CA ASN A 229 -10.01 36.66 -8.39
C ASN A 229 -10.63 35.29 -8.03
N ILE A 230 -10.32 34.74 -6.84
CA ILE A 230 -10.92 33.51 -6.35
C ILE A 230 -12.42 33.69 -6.05
N ARG A 231 -12.82 34.78 -5.38
CA ARG A 231 -14.24 35.09 -5.15
C ARG A 231 -15.02 35.22 -6.44
N GLU A 232 -14.49 35.95 -7.42
CA GLU A 232 -15.13 36.15 -8.72
C GLU A 232 -15.34 34.81 -9.45
N LEU A 233 -14.31 33.94 -9.47
CA LEU A 233 -14.43 32.61 -10.08
C LEU A 233 -15.50 31.73 -9.39
N CYS A 234 -15.60 31.78 -8.06
CA CYS A 234 -16.63 31.10 -7.27
C CYS A 234 -18.04 31.71 -7.42
N GLN A 235 -18.14 33.00 -7.78
CA GLN A 235 -19.42 33.67 -8.08
C GLN A 235 -19.92 33.35 -9.50
N LEU A 236 -19.01 33.20 -10.46
CA LEU A 236 -19.33 32.88 -11.85
C LEU A 236 -19.81 31.43 -12.06
N ASP A 237 -19.32 30.48 -11.24
CA ASP A 237 -19.72 29.08 -11.31
C ASP A 237 -19.74 28.44 -9.89
N PRO A 238 -20.92 28.07 -9.34
CA PRO A 238 -21.02 27.40 -8.04
C PRO A 238 -20.37 26.02 -7.92
N THR A 239 -19.81 25.44 -8.98
CA THR A 239 -18.94 24.26 -8.91
C THR A 239 -17.48 24.61 -8.61
N MET A 240 -17.11 25.88 -8.72
CA MET A 240 -15.79 26.40 -8.38
C MET A 240 -15.71 26.70 -6.88
N PHE A 241 -14.74 26.09 -6.22
CA PHE A 241 -14.35 26.35 -4.83
C PHE A 241 -12.93 25.82 -4.57
N VAL A 242 -12.21 26.46 -3.65
CA VAL A 242 -10.91 25.97 -3.19
C VAL A 242 -11.10 24.66 -2.40
N SER A 243 -10.45 23.58 -2.82
CA SER A 243 -10.48 22.28 -2.13
C SER A 243 -9.60 22.25 -0.87
N ARG A 244 -9.83 21.29 0.03
CA ARG A 244 -8.93 21.01 1.16
C ARG A 244 -7.54 20.59 0.67
N THR A 245 -7.46 19.92 -0.49
CA THR A 245 -6.21 19.58 -1.17
C THR A 245 -5.37 20.83 -1.43
N VAL A 246 -5.91 21.79 -2.18
CA VAL A 246 -5.18 23.01 -2.59
C VAL A 246 -4.92 23.92 -1.39
N ALA A 247 -5.87 24.05 -0.45
CA ALA A 247 -5.63 24.82 0.76
C ALA A 247 -4.53 24.22 1.66
N ALA A 248 -4.41 22.89 1.73
CA ALA A 248 -3.28 22.23 2.42
C ALA A 248 -1.94 22.47 1.69
N GLU A 249 -1.93 22.35 0.35
CA GLU A 249 -0.74 22.65 -0.48
C GLU A 249 -0.25 24.10 -0.31
N VAL A 250 -1.16 25.06 -0.18
CA VAL A 250 -0.86 26.47 0.12
C VAL A 250 -0.36 26.66 1.56
N CYS A 251 -0.96 25.98 2.55
CA CYS A 251 -0.45 25.96 3.92
C CYS A 251 0.97 25.39 3.99
N MET A 252 1.31 24.41 3.13
CA MET A 252 2.66 23.87 2.98
C MET A 252 3.67 24.84 2.33
N GLU A 253 3.25 26.04 1.93
CA GLU A 253 4.13 27.14 1.51
C GLU A 253 3.96 28.42 2.35
N ALA A 254 3.35 28.33 3.53
CA ALA A 254 3.02 29.46 4.43
C ALA A 254 4.19 30.38 4.86
N LYS A 255 5.45 29.96 4.63
CA LYS A 255 6.68 30.75 4.89
C LYS A 255 7.44 31.15 3.59
N TYR A 256 7.01 30.64 2.44
CA TYR A 256 7.67 30.83 1.15
C TYR A 256 6.78 31.55 0.13
N ASN A 257 5.47 31.65 0.41
CA ASN A 257 4.46 32.26 -0.44
C ASN A 257 3.45 33.05 0.42
N ASP A 258 3.93 34.10 1.08
CA ASP A 258 3.17 34.93 2.02
C ASP A 258 1.92 35.56 1.37
N VAL A 259 1.96 35.82 0.06
CA VAL A 259 0.84 36.33 -0.74
C VAL A 259 -0.27 35.29 -0.87
N GLY A 260 0.05 34.09 -1.37
CA GLY A 260 -0.94 33.02 -1.55
C GLY A 260 -1.53 32.54 -0.21
N TYR A 261 -0.69 32.40 0.82
CA TYR A 261 -1.15 32.04 2.16
C TYR A 261 -1.94 33.20 2.82
N GLY A 262 -1.55 34.45 2.60
CA GLY A 262 -2.31 35.63 3.02
C GLY A 262 -3.72 35.65 2.41
N ALA A 263 -3.83 35.35 1.11
CA ALA A 263 -5.10 35.26 0.41
C ALA A 263 -5.99 34.14 0.99
N LEU A 264 -5.42 32.96 1.24
CA LEU A 264 -6.13 31.85 1.89
C LEU A 264 -6.62 32.23 3.31
N LYS A 265 -5.79 32.93 4.09
CA LYS A 265 -6.18 33.47 5.41
C LYS A 265 -7.27 34.54 5.30
N GLN A 266 -7.35 35.31 4.21
CA GLN A 266 -8.42 36.28 3.98
C GLN A 266 -9.74 35.57 3.63
N LEU A 267 -9.73 34.64 2.67
CA LEU A 267 -10.89 33.84 2.27
C LEU A 267 -11.49 33.07 3.47
N GLY A 268 -10.63 32.48 4.31
CA GLY A 268 -11.06 31.81 5.54
C GLY A 268 -11.67 32.74 6.60
N LYS A 269 -11.31 34.02 6.63
CA LYS A 269 -11.92 35.04 7.51
C LYS A 269 -13.23 35.61 6.97
N THR A 270 -13.39 35.64 5.65
CA THR A 270 -14.58 36.17 4.97
C THR A 270 -15.68 35.12 4.77
N GLY A 271 -15.36 33.84 4.97
CA GLY A 271 -16.32 32.74 4.85
C GLY A 271 -16.45 32.17 3.43
N ASP A 272 -15.53 32.53 2.53
CA ASP A 272 -15.53 32.10 1.12
C ASP A 272 -15.09 30.62 0.94
N LEU A 273 -14.60 29.96 2.00
CA LEU A 273 -14.17 28.56 1.99
C LEU A 273 -15.29 27.62 2.45
N ARG A 274 -15.42 26.45 1.80
CA ARG A 274 -16.41 25.40 2.17
C ARG A 274 -16.06 24.59 3.43
N PHE A 275 -15.04 25.01 4.17
CA PHE A 275 -14.55 24.36 5.39
C PHE A 275 -13.89 25.40 6.31
N GLU A 276 -13.84 25.12 7.61
CA GLU A 276 -13.07 25.94 8.54
C GLU A 276 -11.57 25.73 8.33
N LEU A 277 -10.85 26.79 7.95
CA LEU A 277 -9.41 26.74 7.70
C LEU A 277 -8.61 26.28 8.93
N ARG A 278 -9.08 26.60 10.14
CA ARG A 278 -8.49 26.12 11.39
C ARG A 278 -8.53 24.59 11.51
N THR A 279 -9.68 23.97 11.20
CA THR A 279 -9.83 22.51 11.21
C THR A 279 -8.98 21.85 10.13
N LEU A 280 -8.86 22.47 8.95
CA LEU A 280 -7.92 22.02 7.92
C LEU A 280 -6.48 22.04 8.43
N VAL A 281 -6.04 23.14 9.06
CA VAL A 281 -4.68 23.26 9.60
C VAL A 281 -4.47 22.25 10.73
N GLU A 282 -5.45 22.03 11.61
CA GLU A 282 -5.36 21.02 12.67
C GLU A 282 -5.20 19.60 12.10
N ASP A 283 -6.03 19.22 11.13
CA ASP A 283 -5.95 17.91 10.47
C ASP A 283 -4.64 17.75 9.67
N LEU A 284 -4.18 18.81 8.99
CA LEU A 284 -2.88 18.84 8.32
C LEU A 284 -1.73 18.62 9.31
N LEU A 285 -1.70 19.36 10.42
CA LEU A 285 -0.68 19.19 11.46
C LEU A 285 -0.68 17.77 12.05
N LYS A 286 -1.86 17.15 12.26
CA LYS A 286 -1.95 15.75 12.72
C LYS A 286 -1.24 14.75 11.79
N THR A 287 -1.27 14.96 10.47
CA THR A 287 -0.60 14.06 9.51
C THR A 287 0.92 13.95 9.72
N PHE A 288 1.56 14.99 10.25
CA PHE A 288 3.02 15.01 10.45
C PHE A 288 3.51 14.17 11.63
N LEU A 289 2.62 13.65 12.49
CA LEU A 289 3.03 12.75 13.59
C LEU A 289 3.72 11.49 13.05
N THR A 290 3.23 10.94 11.94
CA THR A 290 3.61 9.63 11.42
C THR A 290 4.49 9.67 10.16
N THR A 291 4.68 10.82 9.51
CA THR A 291 5.40 10.93 8.23
C THR A 291 6.80 11.50 8.36
N ARG A 292 7.75 10.98 7.55
CA ARG A 292 9.15 11.44 7.51
C ARG A 292 9.30 12.93 7.22
N THR A 293 8.32 13.55 6.58
CA THR A 293 8.29 14.99 6.29
C THR A 293 8.60 15.90 7.49
N ILE A 294 8.21 15.54 8.72
CA ILE A 294 8.51 16.30 9.94
C ILE A 294 10.02 16.45 10.22
N ALA A 295 10.86 15.58 9.66
CA ALA A 295 12.31 15.60 9.85
C ALA A 295 13.03 16.66 9.00
N HIS A 296 12.37 17.29 8.02
CA HIS A 296 12.99 18.30 7.16
C HIS A 296 12.98 19.68 7.81
N SER A 297 14.09 20.41 7.67
CA SER A 297 14.30 21.73 8.30
C SER A 297 13.25 22.78 7.87
N GLY A 298 12.93 22.87 6.58
CA GLY A 298 11.92 23.81 6.08
C GLY A 298 10.51 23.50 6.58
N THR A 299 10.15 22.21 6.71
CA THR A 299 8.85 21.77 7.25
C THR A 299 8.68 22.22 8.70
N GLY A 300 9.71 22.06 9.55
CA GLY A 300 9.63 22.50 10.96
C GLY A 300 9.38 23.99 11.16
N ASP A 301 9.72 24.84 10.19
CA ASP A 301 9.38 26.26 10.22
C ASP A 301 7.93 26.52 9.79
N ILE A 302 7.44 25.82 8.77
CA ILE A 302 6.05 25.90 8.30
C ILE A 302 5.09 25.47 9.40
N LEU A 303 5.35 24.33 10.05
CA LEU A 303 4.49 23.81 11.13
C LEU A 303 4.37 24.80 12.31
N ARG A 304 5.45 25.54 12.61
CA ARG A 304 5.45 26.62 13.62
C ARG A 304 4.63 27.82 13.19
N GLN A 305 4.74 28.26 11.93
CA GLN A 305 3.94 29.36 11.39
C GLN A 305 2.44 29.02 11.40
N LEU A 306 2.09 27.82 10.94
CA LEU A 306 0.70 27.33 10.91
C LEU A 306 0.09 27.25 12.31
N TYR A 307 0.82 26.74 13.30
CA TYR A 307 0.33 26.68 14.69
C TYR A 307 0.24 28.07 15.36
N SER A 308 1.12 29.01 15.00
CA SER A 308 1.08 30.40 15.48
C SER A 308 -0.13 31.16 14.94
N ASP A 309 -0.46 30.99 13.64
CA ASP A 309 -1.66 31.56 13.03
C ASP A 309 -2.97 30.85 13.49
N TYR A 310 -2.91 29.54 13.74
CA TYR A 310 -4.06 28.70 14.10
C TYR A 310 -3.76 27.79 15.31
N PRO A 311 -3.71 28.33 16.54
CA PRO A 311 -3.49 27.53 17.74
C PRO A 311 -4.59 26.47 17.94
N SER A 312 -4.16 25.25 18.25
CA SER A 312 -5.02 24.11 18.56
C SER A 312 -4.75 23.56 19.97
N THR A 313 -5.80 23.09 20.63
CA THR A 313 -5.75 22.37 21.90
C THR A 313 -5.56 20.86 21.74
N ASP A 314 -5.50 20.35 20.50
CA ASP A 314 -5.37 18.92 20.21
C ASP A 314 -3.98 18.39 20.65
N PRO A 315 -3.92 17.26 21.38
CA PRO A 315 -2.68 16.75 21.94
C PRO A 315 -1.71 16.18 20.88
N ILE A 316 -2.22 15.73 19.72
CA ILE A 316 -1.38 15.27 18.61
C ILE A 316 -0.73 16.48 17.93
N VAL A 317 -1.49 17.55 17.67
CA VAL A 317 -0.95 18.78 17.10
C VAL A 317 0.08 19.43 18.03
N ARG A 318 -0.21 19.53 19.33
CA ARG A 318 0.76 19.96 20.35
C ARG A 318 2.06 19.15 20.24
N LEU A 319 1.97 17.81 20.21
CA LEU A 319 3.15 16.96 20.12
C LEU A 319 3.92 17.13 18.80
N VAL A 320 3.24 17.30 17.67
CA VAL A 320 3.88 17.53 16.37
C VAL A 320 4.73 18.81 16.40
N VAL A 321 4.20 19.91 16.92
CA VAL A 321 4.94 21.19 16.96
C VAL A 321 6.09 21.13 17.96
N ILE A 322 5.91 20.50 19.14
CA ILE A 322 7.00 20.24 20.09
C ILE A 322 8.09 19.37 19.44
N THR A 323 7.72 18.31 18.72
CA THR A 323 8.65 17.41 18.04
C THR A 323 9.42 18.14 16.94
N ALA A 324 8.75 18.98 16.15
CA ALA A 324 9.38 19.82 15.13
C ALA A 324 10.38 20.83 15.74
N ILE A 325 10.05 21.43 16.89
CA ILE A 325 10.96 22.31 17.64
C ILE A 325 12.21 21.55 18.09
N PHE A 326 12.07 20.37 18.71
CA PHE A 326 13.23 19.60 19.16
C PHE A 326 14.08 19.06 18.01
N ILE A 327 13.48 18.61 16.89
CA ILE A 327 14.21 18.21 15.69
C ILE A 327 15.00 19.40 15.11
N SER A 328 14.37 20.58 15.01
CA SER A 328 15.03 21.81 14.56
C SER A 328 16.19 22.19 15.48
N ALA A 329 15.96 22.23 16.80
CA ALA A 329 16.95 22.58 17.80
C ALA A 329 18.18 21.65 17.80
N GLU A 330 17.96 20.34 17.70
CA GLU A 330 19.01 19.32 17.71
C GLU A 330 19.74 19.20 16.35
N ASN A 331 19.16 19.72 15.26
CA ASN A 331 19.87 19.91 13.99
C ASN A 331 20.71 21.20 14.00
N SER A 332 20.19 22.28 14.58
CA SER A 332 20.88 23.58 14.70
C SER A 332 21.81 23.70 15.92
N ARG A 333 21.83 22.69 16.81
CA ARG A 333 22.57 22.67 18.09
C ARG A 333 22.23 23.85 19.02
N LEU A 334 20.94 24.17 19.14
CA LEU A 334 20.46 25.24 20.03
C LEU A 334 20.63 24.85 21.50
N GLY A 335 20.97 25.84 22.35
CA GLY A 335 21.03 25.66 23.80
C GLY A 335 19.63 25.64 24.45
N VAL A 336 19.52 25.06 25.65
CA VAL A 336 18.23 24.87 26.35
C VAL A 336 17.40 26.16 26.44
N GLN A 337 18.03 27.29 26.78
CA GLN A 337 17.37 28.59 26.87
C GLN A 337 16.79 29.09 25.53
N GLN A 338 17.44 28.76 24.40
CA GLN A 338 16.90 29.05 23.07
C GLN A 338 15.73 28.14 22.72
N VAL A 339 15.74 26.88 23.19
CA VAL A 339 14.60 25.96 23.04
C VAL A 339 13.41 26.42 23.88
N HIS A 340 13.67 26.89 25.11
CA HIS A 340 12.64 27.46 25.99
C HIS A 340 11.96 28.67 25.34
N ALA A 341 12.74 29.64 24.84
CA ALA A 341 12.20 30.81 24.15
C ALA A 341 11.37 30.44 22.90
N ASN A 342 11.74 29.38 22.15
CA ASN A 342 10.95 28.89 21.03
C ASN A 342 9.62 28.24 21.47
N LEU A 343 9.60 27.54 22.61
CA LEU A 343 8.39 26.92 23.17
C LEU A 343 7.46 27.95 23.84
N GLU A 344 8.03 28.97 24.49
CA GLU A 344 7.28 30.09 25.08
C GLU A 344 6.65 30.97 24.00
N ALA A 345 7.41 31.35 22.96
CA ALA A 345 6.91 32.12 21.82
C ALA A 345 5.85 31.39 20.98
N THR A 346 5.68 30.08 21.16
CA THR A 346 4.61 29.27 20.54
C THR A 346 3.51 28.87 21.53
N GLY A 347 3.55 29.34 22.78
CA GLY A 347 2.54 29.04 23.80
C GLY A 347 2.50 27.56 24.24
N LEU A 348 3.60 26.82 24.04
CA LEU A 348 3.68 25.39 24.33
C LEU A 348 4.18 25.08 25.75
N THR A 349 4.79 26.04 26.44
CA THR A 349 5.17 25.94 27.86
C THR A 349 3.95 25.95 28.80
N PRO A 350 3.96 25.21 29.92
CA PRO A 350 5.01 24.29 30.37
C PRO A 350 5.02 22.95 29.61
N LEU A 351 6.15 22.26 29.63
CA LEU A 351 6.27 20.87 29.17
C LEU A 351 6.25 19.90 30.35
N THR A 352 5.73 18.70 30.11
CA THR A 352 5.62 17.62 31.10
C THR A 352 6.60 16.48 30.80
N ARG A 353 6.86 15.59 31.79
CA ARG A 353 7.60 14.33 31.56
C ARG A 353 6.95 13.48 30.46
N LYS A 354 5.61 13.55 30.32
CA LYS A 354 4.86 12.87 29.25
C LYS A 354 5.17 13.48 27.87
N ASP A 355 5.23 14.80 27.74
CA ASP A 355 5.64 15.46 26.49
C ASP A 355 7.06 15.01 26.07
N ALA A 356 8.02 15.01 27.00
CA ALA A 356 9.40 14.58 26.73
C ALA A 356 9.48 13.09 26.32
N TYR A 357 8.75 12.20 27.01
CA TYR A 357 8.61 10.79 26.63
C TYR A 357 8.05 10.64 25.21
N ASN A 358 6.94 11.33 24.91
CA ASN A 358 6.27 11.28 23.61
C ASN A 358 7.18 11.72 22.45
N VAL A 359 7.96 12.79 22.63
CA VAL A 359 8.97 13.26 21.67
C VAL A 359 10.05 12.20 21.47
N LEU A 360 10.59 11.64 22.57
CA LEU A 360 11.66 10.65 22.51
C LEU A 360 11.23 9.32 21.87
N ILE A 361 9.95 8.92 21.94
CA ILE A 361 9.45 7.71 21.25
C ILE A 361 9.03 7.97 19.79
N ASN A 362 8.79 9.22 19.36
CA ASN A 362 8.39 9.54 17.99
C ASN A 362 9.44 9.01 16.97
N PRO A 363 9.06 8.26 15.91
CA PRO A 363 9.98 7.61 14.98
C PRO A 363 11.14 8.47 14.46
N PHE A 364 10.91 9.77 14.24
CA PHE A 364 11.85 10.67 13.55
C PHE A 364 12.90 11.31 14.46
N VAL A 365 12.77 11.14 15.78
CA VAL A 365 13.74 11.60 16.78
C VAL A 365 14.83 10.54 16.98
N GLU A 366 15.97 10.69 16.31
CA GLU A 366 17.12 9.75 16.41
C GLU A 366 18.09 10.04 17.57
N LYS A 367 17.96 11.18 18.25
CA LYS A 367 18.85 11.65 19.33
C LYS A 367 18.02 12.07 20.55
N TYR A 368 18.60 12.02 21.74
CA TYR A 368 17.92 12.40 23.00
C TYR A 368 18.47 13.66 23.67
N THR A 369 19.64 14.15 23.26
CA THR A 369 20.45 15.14 23.98
C THR A 369 19.68 16.41 24.31
N THR A 370 19.26 17.19 23.30
CA THR A 370 18.50 18.43 23.54
C THR A 370 17.20 18.22 24.32
N VAL A 371 16.57 17.04 24.24
CA VAL A 371 15.31 16.74 24.97
C VAL A 371 15.58 16.44 26.44
N LEU A 372 16.58 15.62 26.77
CA LEU A 372 16.92 15.30 28.16
C LEU A 372 17.56 16.48 28.89
N ASP A 373 18.37 17.28 28.21
CA ASP A 373 19.01 18.45 28.80
C ASP A 373 17.96 19.54 29.09
N TYR A 374 17.01 19.76 28.16
CA TYR A 374 15.82 20.58 28.44
C TYR A 374 14.99 20.02 29.61
N ALA A 375 14.80 18.69 29.67
CA ALA A 375 14.02 18.07 30.73
C ALA A 375 14.66 18.22 32.13
N ARG A 376 15.98 18.21 32.22
CA ARG A 376 16.76 18.42 33.45
C ARG A 376 16.70 19.86 33.97
N GLU A 377 16.54 20.85 33.09
CA GLU A 377 16.49 22.27 33.47
C GLU A 377 15.06 22.81 33.67
N GLU A 378 14.09 22.41 32.84
CA GLU A 378 12.83 23.14 32.67
C GLU A 378 11.53 22.30 32.81
N ILE A 379 11.61 20.97 32.93
CA ILE A 379 10.40 20.12 33.07
C ILE A 379 10.16 19.74 34.53
N GLY A 380 9.07 20.23 35.11
CA GLY A 380 8.66 19.93 36.48
C GLY A 380 9.38 20.76 37.55
N THR A 381 9.18 20.36 38.80
CA THR A 381 9.76 21.02 39.98
C THR A 381 10.33 19.99 40.94
N ASN A 382 11.61 20.09 41.24
CA ASN A 382 12.32 19.28 42.23
C ASN A 382 11.77 19.50 43.64
N GLY A 383 12.05 18.56 44.56
CA GLY A 383 11.65 18.65 45.96
C GLY A 383 12.18 19.89 46.69
N ASP A 384 13.30 20.44 46.24
CA ASP A 384 13.91 21.67 46.77
C ASP A 384 13.31 22.97 46.16
N GLY A 385 12.26 22.85 45.34
CA GLY A 385 11.58 23.97 44.68
C GLY A 385 12.24 24.50 43.39
N GLY A 386 13.42 23.98 43.02
CA GLY A 386 14.05 24.28 41.72
C GLY A 386 13.29 23.65 40.55
N LYS A 387 13.38 24.24 39.34
CA LYS A 387 12.84 23.64 38.11
C LYS A 387 13.58 22.36 37.71
N GLY A 388 12.97 21.58 36.81
CA GLY A 388 13.60 20.47 36.10
C GLY A 388 13.39 19.09 36.74
N LEU A 389 13.63 18.02 35.97
CA LEU A 389 13.53 16.64 36.43
C LEU A 389 14.75 16.25 37.26
N GLY A 390 14.53 15.77 38.48
CA GLY A 390 15.57 15.20 39.32
C GLY A 390 16.21 13.95 38.69
N GLU A 391 17.44 13.62 39.08
CA GLU A 391 18.23 12.57 38.40
C GLU A 391 17.51 11.21 38.34
N ALA A 392 16.78 10.84 39.41
CA ALA A 392 15.98 9.62 39.45
C ALA A 392 14.79 9.63 38.47
N GLU A 393 14.15 10.79 38.26
CA GLU A 393 13.05 10.93 37.31
C GLU A 393 13.54 10.95 35.86
N ALA A 394 14.66 11.63 35.60
CA ALA A 394 15.35 11.61 34.32
C ALA A 394 15.84 10.21 33.95
N ARG A 395 16.33 9.43 34.93
CA ARG A 395 16.69 8.01 34.76
C ARG A 395 15.46 7.16 34.45
N GLY A 396 14.36 7.32 35.20
CA GLY A 396 13.09 6.63 34.92
C GLY A 396 12.55 6.92 33.53
N LEU A 397 12.54 8.20 33.10
CA LEU A 397 12.18 8.60 31.74
C LEU A 397 13.04 7.90 30.67
N VAL A 398 14.35 7.80 30.90
CA VAL A 398 15.28 7.11 30.00
C VAL A 398 15.02 5.61 29.93
N GLU A 399 14.72 4.94 31.05
CA GLU A 399 14.28 3.54 31.05
C GLU A 399 12.97 3.34 30.29
N ASP A 400 11.95 4.18 30.54
CA ASP A 400 10.63 4.09 29.90
C ASP A 400 10.74 4.24 28.38
N VAL A 401 11.53 5.22 27.92
CA VAL A 401 11.84 5.41 26.49
C VAL A 401 12.57 4.19 25.92
N ALA A 402 13.56 3.64 26.63
CA ALA A 402 14.30 2.46 26.18
C ALA A 402 13.40 1.22 26.07
N ARG A 403 12.50 0.98 27.03
CA ARG A 403 11.46 -0.07 26.99
C ARG A 403 10.57 0.07 25.76
N LYS A 404 9.98 1.25 25.52
CA LYS A 404 9.09 1.47 24.36
C LYS A 404 9.84 1.40 23.03
N CYS A 405 11.11 1.81 22.98
CA CYS A 405 11.96 1.69 21.79
C CYS A 405 12.16 0.25 21.31
N LEU A 406 12.05 -0.77 22.18
CA LEU A 406 12.09 -2.18 21.77
C LEU A 406 10.96 -2.53 20.76
N GLN A 407 9.80 -1.87 20.88
CA GLN A 407 8.59 -2.15 20.10
C GLN A 407 8.49 -1.27 18.82
N VAL A 408 9.21 -0.14 18.78
CA VAL A 408 9.23 0.78 17.64
C VAL A 408 10.34 0.38 16.66
N GLY A 409 10.02 -0.48 15.69
CA GLY A 409 11.01 -1.23 14.88
C GLY A 409 12.16 -0.43 14.24
N CYS A 410 11.99 0.87 13.97
CA CYS A 410 13.02 1.74 13.36
C CYS A 410 13.93 2.49 14.37
N LYS A 411 13.72 2.36 15.68
CA LYS A 411 14.41 3.12 16.74
C LYS A 411 15.83 2.65 17.10
N GLY A 412 16.44 1.74 16.34
CA GLY A 412 17.70 1.08 16.69
C GLY A 412 18.86 2.06 16.99
N LYS A 413 18.93 3.19 16.28
CA LYS A 413 19.95 4.23 16.53
C LYS A 413 19.78 4.93 17.88
N LEU A 414 18.55 5.30 18.24
CA LEU A 414 18.27 5.97 19.51
C LEU A 414 18.56 5.02 20.67
N LEU A 415 18.09 3.76 20.56
CA LEU A 415 18.35 2.74 21.56
C LEU A 415 19.85 2.48 21.76
N ASN A 416 20.64 2.41 20.68
CA ASN A 416 22.08 2.26 20.77
C ASN A 416 22.74 3.42 21.53
N ARG A 417 22.41 4.67 21.17
CA ARG A 417 22.93 5.88 21.85
C ARG A 417 22.52 5.93 23.32
N LEU A 418 21.30 5.50 23.66
CA LEU A 418 20.83 5.43 25.05
C LEU A 418 21.64 4.38 25.84
N ILE A 419 21.88 3.20 25.28
CA ILE A 419 22.72 2.16 25.89
C ILE A 419 24.17 2.63 26.09
N GLU A 420 24.71 3.43 25.16
CA GLU A 420 26.05 4.02 25.24
C GLU A 420 26.15 5.11 26.33
N GLY A 421 25.13 5.98 26.44
CA GLY A 421 25.07 7.03 27.47
C GLY A 421 24.65 6.54 28.86
N PHE A 422 23.92 5.43 28.95
CA PHE A 422 23.34 4.90 30.18
C PHE A 422 23.54 3.36 30.27
N PRO A 423 24.74 2.89 30.65
CA PRO A 423 25.08 1.46 30.58
C PRO A 423 24.16 0.51 31.37
N HIS A 424 23.54 0.99 32.45
CA HIS A 424 22.57 0.23 33.25
C HIS A 424 21.32 -0.21 32.45
N LEU A 425 21.03 0.45 31.33
CA LEU A 425 19.94 0.03 30.44
C LEU A 425 20.15 -1.37 29.86
N LYS A 426 21.39 -1.88 29.82
CA LYS A 426 21.61 -3.27 29.35
C LYS A 426 20.82 -4.25 30.21
N ASP A 427 20.94 -4.19 31.52
CA ASP A 427 20.26 -5.09 32.44
C ASP A 427 18.75 -4.84 32.47
N VAL A 428 18.30 -3.59 32.38
CA VAL A 428 16.86 -3.24 32.28
C VAL A 428 16.23 -3.85 31.01
N LEU A 429 16.92 -3.79 29.87
CA LEU A 429 16.46 -4.35 28.60
C LEU A 429 16.56 -5.89 28.56
N VAL A 430 17.55 -6.48 29.25
CA VAL A 430 17.60 -7.94 29.49
C VAL A 430 16.33 -8.39 30.21
N ASN A 431 15.99 -7.75 31.32
CA ASN A 431 14.81 -8.07 32.13
C ASN A 431 13.50 -7.89 31.34
N GLU A 432 13.29 -6.72 30.74
CA GLU A 432 12.07 -6.40 29.99
C GLU A 432 11.79 -7.41 28.86
N VAL A 433 12.82 -7.79 28.09
CA VAL A 433 12.66 -8.76 26.98
C VAL A 433 12.47 -10.19 27.50
N ALA A 434 13.19 -10.58 28.55
CA ALA A 434 13.08 -11.91 29.16
C ALA A 434 11.70 -12.14 29.81
N GLU A 435 11.17 -11.16 30.55
CA GLU A 435 9.94 -11.30 31.33
C GLU A 435 8.67 -11.06 30.51
N ARG A 436 8.66 -10.06 29.61
CA ARG A 436 7.44 -9.60 28.93
C ARG A 436 7.35 -9.97 27.45
N HIS A 437 8.43 -10.49 26.87
CA HIS A 437 8.51 -10.78 25.43
C HIS A 437 9.00 -12.20 25.09
N GLN A 438 9.26 -13.09 26.06
CA GLN A 438 9.45 -14.51 25.75
C GLN A 438 8.10 -15.15 25.36
N ILE A 439 7.95 -15.58 24.10
CA ILE A 439 6.76 -16.28 23.61
C ILE A 439 6.87 -17.79 23.85
N ARG A 440 5.88 -18.37 24.53
CA ARG A 440 5.71 -19.82 24.69
C ARG A 440 4.77 -20.38 23.61
N LEU A 441 4.96 -21.65 23.25
CA LEU A 441 4.16 -22.32 22.21
C LEU A 441 2.65 -22.38 22.55
N GLU A 442 2.30 -22.33 23.82
CA GLU A 442 0.91 -22.42 24.31
C GLU A 442 0.14 -21.09 24.19
N GLU A 443 0.83 -19.96 24.37
CA GLU A 443 0.28 -18.59 24.31
C GLU A 443 -0.12 -18.17 22.89
N VAL A 444 0.53 -18.78 21.89
CA VAL A 444 0.26 -18.52 20.47
C VAL A 444 -1.12 -19.08 20.09
N PRO A 445 -1.98 -18.34 19.38
CA PRO A 445 -3.29 -18.84 18.95
C PRO A 445 -3.17 -19.97 17.93
N SER A 446 -4.12 -20.90 17.95
CA SER A 446 -4.21 -22.01 16.99
C SER A 446 -4.91 -21.57 15.70
N TRP A 447 -4.41 -22.03 14.54
CA TRP A 447 -4.95 -21.75 13.19
C TRP A 447 -6.39 -22.22 12.96
N VAL A 448 -6.91 -23.04 13.86
CA VAL A 448 -8.32 -23.45 13.90
C VAL A 448 -9.25 -22.30 14.36
N GLY A 449 -8.72 -21.31 15.07
CA GLY A 449 -9.47 -20.14 15.56
C GLY A 449 -9.17 -18.86 14.77
N GLN A 450 -10.16 -17.96 14.69
CA GLN A 450 -10.10 -16.72 13.91
C GLN A 450 -8.90 -15.81 14.25
N GLY A 451 -8.46 -15.77 15.52
CA GLY A 451 -7.35 -14.92 15.97
C GLY A 451 -5.98 -15.23 15.36
N SER A 452 -5.79 -16.41 14.75
CA SER A 452 -4.48 -16.82 14.21
C SER A 452 -4.03 -16.01 12.99
N VAL A 453 -4.96 -15.46 12.21
CA VAL A 453 -4.61 -14.64 11.04
C VAL A 453 -4.06 -13.29 11.46
N ALA A 454 -4.67 -12.65 12.47
CA ALA A 454 -4.33 -11.31 12.95
C ALA A 454 -3.15 -11.25 13.95
N TYR A 455 -2.72 -12.38 14.52
CA TYR A 455 -1.68 -12.40 15.56
C TYR A 455 -0.35 -11.78 15.11
N THR A 456 0.15 -10.78 15.83
CA THR A 456 1.47 -10.17 15.59
C THR A 456 2.27 -10.14 16.88
N ALA A 457 3.59 -10.35 16.77
CA ALA A 457 4.48 -10.36 17.91
C ALA A 457 4.99 -8.93 18.19
N LYS A 458 5.03 -8.49 19.46
CA LYS A 458 5.27 -7.08 19.85
C LYS A 458 6.61 -6.50 19.33
N LEU A 459 7.71 -7.24 19.48
CA LEU A 459 9.04 -6.91 18.93
C LEU A 459 9.18 -7.26 17.44
N SER A 460 10.24 -6.78 16.80
CA SER A 460 10.61 -7.08 15.41
C SER A 460 9.50 -6.83 14.36
N GLY A 461 8.55 -5.94 14.63
CA GLY A 461 7.53 -5.53 13.65
C GLY A 461 8.16 -4.86 12.42
N ASP A 462 7.65 -5.19 11.22
CA ASP A 462 8.09 -4.57 9.97
C ASP A 462 7.52 -3.14 9.86
N TYR A 463 8.40 -2.14 9.99
CA TYR A 463 8.04 -0.73 9.93
C TYR A 463 7.86 -0.19 8.49
N ALA A 464 8.21 -0.96 7.47
CA ALA A 464 8.00 -0.62 6.06
C ALA A 464 6.68 -1.22 5.52
N ARG A 465 6.21 -2.35 6.07
CA ARG A 465 4.92 -2.97 5.71
C ARG A 465 3.71 -2.43 6.48
N LYS A 466 3.88 -1.68 7.58
CA LYS A 466 2.76 -1.11 8.35
C LYS A 466 1.94 -0.13 7.50
N ARG A 467 0.65 -0.42 7.33
CA ARG A 467 -0.31 0.44 6.62
C ARG A 467 -0.51 1.75 7.37
N SER A 468 -0.50 2.87 6.65
CA SER A 468 -0.85 4.18 7.20
C SER A 468 -2.28 4.17 7.73
N GLY A 469 -2.44 4.48 9.01
CA GLY A 469 -3.71 4.41 9.75
C GLY A 469 -3.60 3.69 11.09
N GLU A 470 -2.76 2.65 11.18
CA GLU A 470 -2.46 1.98 12.45
C GLU A 470 -1.40 2.76 13.24
N SER A 471 -1.84 3.53 14.25
CA SER A 471 -0.95 4.30 15.14
C SER A 471 -0.75 3.57 16.48
N PRO A 472 0.32 2.74 16.65
CA PRO A 472 0.55 1.94 17.85
C PRO A 472 1.07 2.73 19.06
N TYR A 473 1.05 4.07 18.99
CA TYR A 473 1.70 4.95 19.96
C TYR A 473 0.81 5.37 21.13
N TRP A 474 -0.51 5.14 21.03
CA TRP A 474 -1.51 5.68 21.97
C TRP A 474 -2.48 4.66 22.56
N ASP A 475 -2.54 3.44 22.02
CA ASP A 475 -3.45 2.38 22.48
C ASP A 475 -2.91 1.62 23.72
N ASP A 476 -2.14 2.31 24.58
CA ASP A 476 -1.73 1.83 25.91
C ASP A 476 -2.89 1.95 26.93
N SER A 477 -4.14 2.11 26.45
CA SER A 477 -5.35 1.94 27.25
C SER A 477 -5.66 0.44 27.35
N GLU A 478 -5.00 -0.25 28.28
CA GLU A 478 -5.21 -1.69 28.56
C GLU A 478 -6.64 -1.98 29.05
N GLY A 479 -7.64 -1.98 28.15
CA GLY A 479 -9.03 -2.22 28.58
C GLY A 479 -10.19 -1.91 27.65
N ASN A 480 -10.07 -1.87 26.31
CA ASN A 480 -11.29 -1.89 25.48
C ASN A 480 -11.17 -2.51 24.06
N VAL A 481 -11.05 -3.85 23.98
CA VAL A 481 -11.18 -4.59 22.71
C VAL A 481 -12.67 -4.75 22.36
N LEU A 482 -13.28 -3.70 21.81
CA LEU A 482 -14.59 -3.78 21.16
C LEU A 482 -14.46 -3.79 19.63
N THR A 483 -15.00 -4.84 19.03
CA THR A 483 -14.91 -5.18 17.60
C THR A 483 -15.37 -4.06 16.67
N ARG A 484 -14.46 -3.54 15.86
CA ARG A 484 -14.78 -2.73 14.67
C ARG A 484 -14.76 -3.62 13.42
N ASN A 485 -15.84 -4.37 13.20
CA ASN A 485 -16.01 -5.14 11.97
C ASN A 485 -16.18 -4.18 10.78
N VAL A 486 -15.20 -4.18 9.87
CA VAL A 486 -15.34 -3.64 8.52
C VAL A 486 -15.20 -4.81 7.56
N GLU A 487 -16.22 -5.08 6.76
CA GLU A 487 -16.22 -6.17 5.80
C GLU A 487 -15.29 -5.83 4.63
N MET A 488 -14.09 -6.42 4.59
CA MET A 488 -13.24 -6.33 3.39
C MET A 488 -13.75 -7.27 2.31
N GLY A 489 -14.28 -6.70 1.23
CA GLY A 489 -14.43 -7.40 -0.05
C GLY A 489 -13.08 -7.94 -0.53
N SER A 490 -13.06 -9.17 -1.05
CA SER A 490 -11.83 -9.86 -1.42
C SER A 490 -11.51 -9.73 -2.91
N ASP A 491 -10.86 -8.64 -3.30
CA ASP A 491 -10.34 -8.50 -4.67
C ASP A 491 -9.24 -9.53 -4.95
N GLN A 492 -9.47 -10.34 -5.98
CA GLN A 492 -8.48 -11.31 -6.48
C GLN A 492 -7.70 -10.67 -7.62
N ALA A 493 -6.36 -10.60 -7.47
CA ALA A 493 -5.49 -10.14 -8.53
C ALA A 493 -5.59 -11.08 -9.76
N GLY A 494 -6.09 -10.54 -10.88
CA GLY A 494 -6.12 -11.19 -12.19
C GLY A 494 -5.23 -10.46 -13.18
N ASN A 495 -4.65 -11.19 -14.14
CA ASN A 495 -3.64 -10.66 -15.06
C ASN A 495 -4.17 -9.51 -15.93
N ASP A 496 -3.48 -8.36 -15.91
CA ASP A 496 -3.64 -7.32 -16.92
C ASP A 496 -2.90 -7.67 -18.22
N VAL A 497 -3.55 -7.38 -19.34
CA VAL A 497 -2.98 -7.36 -20.69
C VAL A 497 -3.48 -6.08 -21.36
N ASP A 498 -2.58 -5.35 -22.04
CA ASP A 498 -2.78 -4.00 -22.59
C ASP A 498 -4.21 -3.68 -23.07
N ARG A 499 -4.92 -2.84 -22.31
CA ARG A 499 -6.22 -2.29 -22.71
C ARG A 499 -6.37 -0.84 -22.27
N ALA A 500 -6.24 0.09 -23.21
CA ALA A 500 -6.49 1.50 -22.95
C ALA A 500 -7.97 1.75 -22.58
N PRO A 501 -8.27 2.49 -21.49
CA PRO A 501 -9.65 2.75 -21.09
C PRO A 501 -10.49 3.51 -22.14
N ARG A 502 -11.78 3.18 -22.20
CA ARG A 502 -12.82 3.98 -22.86
C ARG A 502 -13.28 5.05 -21.86
N GLU A 503 -13.66 6.23 -22.35
CA GLU A 503 -14.50 7.16 -21.59
C GLU A 503 -15.95 6.82 -21.95
N GLU A 504 -16.77 6.44 -20.97
CA GLU A 504 -18.20 6.20 -21.15
C GLU A 504 -19.00 7.39 -20.61
N PRO A 505 -20.06 7.85 -21.31
CA PRO A 505 -20.92 8.91 -20.82
C PRO A 505 -21.89 8.35 -19.76
N LEU A 506 -21.60 8.60 -18.49
CA LEU A 506 -22.49 8.21 -17.39
C LEU A 506 -23.86 8.89 -17.53
N MET A 507 -24.91 8.07 -17.54
CA MET A 507 -26.28 8.54 -17.32
C MET A 507 -26.43 8.95 -15.85
N LEU A 508 -26.72 10.22 -15.61
CA LEU A 508 -26.88 10.79 -14.26
C LEU A 508 -28.05 10.10 -13.53
N SER A 509 -27.84 9.79 -12.25
CA SER A 509 -28.87 9.22 -11.36
C SER A 509 -28.82 9.92 -10.00
N ALA A 510 -29.95 9.97 -9.29
CA ALA A 510 -30.21 10.94 -8.21
C ALA A 510 -29.47 10.71 -6.87
N SER A 511 -28.31 10.06 -6.86
CA SER A 511 -27.50 9.79 -5.66
C SER A 511 -26.40 10.83 -5.37
N GLU A 512 -26.29 11.89 -6.16
CA GLU A 512 -25.15 12.83 -6.10
C GLU A 512 -25.10 13.68 -4.82
N HIS A 513 -26.20 13.77 -4.05
CA HIS A 513 -26.25 14.62 -2.86
C HIS A 513 -25.40 14.14 -1.67
N GLU A 514 -25.09 12.84 -1.55
CA GLU A 514 -24.12 12.35 -0.56
C GLU A 514 -22.67 12.47 -1.05
N VAL A 515 -22.44 12.53 -2.37
CA VAL A 515 -21.10 12.63 -2.97
C VAL A 515 -20.47 14.02 -2.74
N LEU A 516 -21.29 15.07 -2.67
CA LEU A 516 -20.84 16.46 -2.52
C LEU A 516 -20.04 16.74 -1.23
N LEU A 517 -20.19 15.94 -0.16
CA LEU A 517 -19.37 16.05 1.04
C LEU A 517 -17.98 15.40 0.88
N SER A 518 -17.81 14.49 -0.07
CA SER A 518 -16.53 13.86 -0.42
C SER A 518 -15.69 14.67 -1.43
N ASP A 519 -16.29 15.60 -2.17
CA ASP A 519 -15.61 16.45 -3.18
C ASP A 519 -14.75 17.58 -2.56
N LEU A 520 -14.70 17.69 -1.23
CA LEU A 520 -13.78 18.63 -0.56
C LEU A 520 -12.30 18.23 -0.69
N GLY A 521 -11.99 16.98 -1.04
CA GLY A 521 -10.63 16.51 -1.30
C GLY A 521 -9.80 16.12 -0.07
N ASP A 522 -8.75 15.32 -0.29
CA ASP A 522 -7.84 14.82 0.74
C ASP A 522 -6.79 15.86 1.14
N ILE A 523 -6.35 15.82 2.40
CA ILE A 523 -5.25 16.68 2.87
C ILE A 523 -3.90 16.11 2.44
N SER A 524 -3.18 16.89 1.62
CA SER A 524 -1.82 16.58 1.18
C SER A 524 -0.75 17.26 2.04
N GLN A 525 0.45 16.67 2.08
CA GLN A 525 1.66 17.29 2.63
C GLN A 525 2.59 17.87 1.55
N GLU A 526 2.22 17.73 0.27
CA GLU A 526 2.98 18.31 -0.84
C GLU A 526 2.86 19.84 -0.83
N SER A 527 3.89 20.52 -1.32
CA SER A 527 3.86 21.96 -1.49
C SER A 527 3.12 22.35 -2.76
N LEU A 528 2.50 23.53 -2.77
CA LEU A 528 1.86 24.11 -3.94
C LEU A 528 2.75 24.09 -5.19
N THR A 529 4.01 24.52 -5.07
CA THR A 529 5.00 24.53 -6.16
C THR A 529 5.34 23.12 -6.64
N ASN A 530 5.38 22.12 -5.76
CA ASN A 530 5.53 20.72 -6.17
C ASN A 530 4.34 20.25 -7.01
N MET A 531 3.11 20.51 -6.56
CA MET A 531 1.90 20.09 -7.26
C MET A 531 1.70 20.81 -8.59
N ILE A 532 1.98 22.12 -8.65
CA ILE A 532 2.05 22.89 -9.92
C ILE A 532 3.02 22.23 -10.91
N ARG A 533 4.23 21.86 -10.46
CA ARG A 533 5.22 21.18 -11.32
C ARG A 533 4.76 19.79 -11.74
N GLN A 534 4.11 19.04 -10.87
CA GLN A 534 3.53 17.74 -11.22
C GLN A 534 2.45 17.89 -12.29
N ASP A 535 1.54 18.87 -12.16
CA ASP A 535 0.52 19.16 -13.16
C ASP A 535 1.13 19.63 -14.50
N GLU A 536 2.16 20.49 -14.47
CA GLU A 536 2.88 20.95 -15.67
C GLU A 536 3.67 19.83 -16.38
N LEU A 537 4.28 18.91 -15.63
CA LEU A 537 5.02 17.77 -16.17
C LEU A 537 4.11 16.59 -16.58
N ALA A 538 2.89 16.51 -16.03
CA ALA A 538 1.90 15.51 -16.42
C ALA A 538 1.57 15.61 -17.92
N PRO A 539 1.79 14.54 -18.72
CA PRO A 539 1.58 14.60 -20.16
C PRO A 539 0.16 15.06 -20.51
N THR A 540 0.01 15.91 -21.54
CA THR A 540 -1.26 16.54 -21.97
C THR A 540 -2.45 15.57 -22.06
N ARG A 541 -2.20 14.31 -22.47
CA ARG A 541 -3.21 13.25 -22.63
C ARG A 541 -3.60 12.55 -21.32
N ALA A 542 -2.87 12.79 -20.25
CA ALA A 542 -2.87 11.98 -19.05
C ALA A 542 -3.72 12.57 -17.92
N ARG A 543 -3.77 13.90 -17.74
CA ARG A 543 -4.49 14.56 -16.63
C ARG A 543 -5.92 14.04 -16.43
N ARG A 544 -6.72 13.89 -17.51
CA ARG A 544 -8.08 13.31 -17.41
C ARG A 544 -8.10 11.87 -16.91
N ARG A 545 -7.15 11.04 -17.33
CA ARG A 545 -7.07 9.59 -17.02
C ARG A 545 -6.25 9.25 -15.78
N TRP A 546 -5.50 10.19 -15.23
CA TRP A 546 -4.79 10.05 -13.97
C TRP A 546 -5.76 10.15 -12.80
N PHE A 547 -6.17 9.00 -12.28
CA PHE A 547 -6.50 8.93 -10.85
C PHE A 547 -5.24 9.32 -10.05
N TYR A 548 -5.41 9.93 -8.87
CA TYR A 548 -4.28 10.32 -7.99
C TYR A 548 -3.47 9.12 -7.44
N THR A 549 -3.75 7.91 -7.90
CA THR A 549 -3.11 6.63 -7.54
C THR A 549 -1.74 6.39 -8.16
N PHE A 550 -1.19 7.32 -8.96
CA PHE A 550 0.21 7.23 -9.41
C PHE A 550 1.17 7.60 -8.27
N ALA A 551 1.28 6.67 -7.32
CA ALA A 551 2.31 6.67 -6.30
C ALA A 551 3.68 6.48 -6.97
N TYR A 552 4.28 7.59 -7.40
CA TYR A 552 5.72 7.76 -7.21
C TYR A 552 6.04 7.36 -5.75
N PRO A 553 7.13 6.63 -5.47
CA PRO A 553 7.45 6.22 -4.12
C PRO A 553 7.66 7.46 -3.24
N ASP A 554 6.62 7.83 -2.50
CA ASP A 554 6.58 9.06 -1.73
C ASP A 554 7.44 8.89 -0.48
N PHE A 555 8.72 9.20 -0.65
CA PHE A 555 9.73 9.12 0.39
C PHE A 555 9.46 10.09 1.56
N GLY A 556 8.52 11.04 1.42
CA GLY A 556 8.03 11.91 2.49
C GLY A 556 6.94 11.25 3.34
N LYS A 557 5.96 10.59 2.70
CA LYS A 557 4.91 9.79 3.36
C LYS A 557 5.41 8.46 3.97
N ALA A 558 6.72 8.19 3.92
CA ALA A 558 7.32 7.05 4.60
C ALA A 558 7.18 7.15 6.13
N ASN A 559 6.66 6.09 6.78
CA ASN A 559 6.42 6.04 8.22
C ASN A 559 7.69 5.78 9.07
N TYR A 560 8.89 6.09 8.54
CA TYR A 560 10.19 5.78 9.16
C TYR A 560 11.32 6.74 8.68
N PRO A 561 12.40 6.96 9.47
CA PRO A 561 13.48 7.90 9.15
C PRO A 561 14.23 7.65 7.83
N HIS A 562 15.06 8.64 7.42
CA HIS A 562 16.14 8.55 6.40
C HIS A 562 16.75 7.14 6.33
N ASP A 563 17.56 6.88 7.34
CA ASP A 563 18.44 5.74 7.50
C ASP A 563 17.98 4.98 8.76
N ALA A 564 16.82 4.32 8.63
CA ALA A 564 16.17 3.62 9.73
C ALA A 564 16.93 2.33 10.08
N LEU A 565 17.50 2.26 11.30
CA LEU A 565 18.17 1.06 11.81
C LEU A 565 17.16 0.15 12.51
N PRO A 566 16.94 -1.10 12.05
CA PRO A 566 16.08 -2.05 12.76
C PRO A 566 16.56 -2.26 14.19
N VAL A 567 15.66 -2.17 15.17
CA VAL A 567 15.97 -2.38 16.60
C VAL A 567 16.63 -3.76 16.81
N ALA A 568 16.12 -4.79 16.15
CA ALA A 568 16.71 -6.13 16.16
C ALA A 568 18.21 -6.11 15.75
N LYS A 569 18.60 -5.31 14.75
CA LYS A 569 20.00 -5.19 14.30
C LYS A 569 20.88 -4.47 15.34
N CYS A 570 20.33 -3.55 16.13
CA CYS A 570 21.01 -2.98 17.30
C CYS A 570 21.21 -4.04 18.40
N ILE A 571 20.15 -4.78 18.75
CA ILE A 571 20.19 -5.84 19.78
C ILE A 571 21.19 -6.96 19.39
N LEU A 572 21.19 -7.40 18.14
CA LEU A 572 22.17 -8.36 17.61
C LEU A 572 23.63 -7.89 17.77
N ASN A 573 23.90 -6.60 17.55
CA ASN A 573 25.23 -6.02 17.70
C ASN A 573 25.64 -5.84 19.18
N GLN A 574 24.69 -5.59 20.09
CA GLN A 574 24.98 -5.36 21.52
C GLN A 574 25.12 -6.65 22.35
N TYR A 575 24.42 -7.73 21.97
CA TYR A 575 24.38 -8.99 22.76
C TYR A 575 24.92 -10.23 22.03
N GLY A 576 25.13 -10.18 20.71
CA GLY A 576 25.72 -11.29 19.93
C GLY A 576 24.76 -12.45 19.60
N THR A 577 25.20 -13.33 18.70
CA THR A 577 24.34 -14.33 18.03
C THR A 577 23.78 -15.44 18.92
N ARG A 578 24.41 -15.72 20.08
CA ARG A 578 24.02 -16.80 21.00
C ARG A 578 23.39 -16.29 22.32
N SER A 579 22.85 -15.07 22.33
CA SER A 579 22.13 -14.51 23.48
C SER A 579 20.62 -14.80 23.42
N LYS A 580 20.00 -15.04 24.58
CA LYS A 580 18.55 -15.28 24.73
C LYS A 580 17.69 -14.13 24.21
N ILE A 581 18.13 -12.89 24.41
CA ILE A 581 17.44 -11.68 23.92
C ILE A 581 17.37 -11.70 22.39
N VAL A 582 18.48 -12.07 21.74
CA VAL A 582 18.58 -12.17 20.28
C VAL A 582 17.73 -13.33 19.74
N ALA A 583 17.67 -14.46 20.44
CA ALA A 583 16.76 -15.57 20.11
C ALA A 583 15.26 -15.19 20.21
N ILE A 584 14.89 -14.38 21.21
CA ILE A 584 13.53 -13.82 21.34
C ILE A 584 13.23 -12.88 20.16
N PHE A 585 14.13 -11.93 19.85
CA PHE A 585 13.98 -11.03 18.70
C PHE A 585 13.89 -11.77 17.34
N LEU A 586 14.61 -12.88 17.16
CA LEU A 586 14.48 -13.77 15.99
C LEU A 586 13.08 -14.41 15.94
N THR A 587 12.63 -14.99 17.05
CA THR A 587 11.32 -15.65 17.15
C THR A 587 10.18 -14.69 16.78
N HIS A 588 10.26 -13.44 17.25
CA HIS A 588 9.38 -12.35 16.85
C HIS A 588 9.45 -12.00 15.36
N ALA A 589 10.66 -11.91 14.79
CA ALA A 589 10.86 -11.60 13.37
C ALA A 589 10.29 -12.70 12.45
N ILE A 590 10.36 -13.96 12.89
CA ILE A 590 9.78 -15.12 12.21
C ILE A 590 8.24 -15.07 12.23
N ILE A 591 7.62 -14.77 13.38
CA ILE A 591 6.16 -14.65 13.49
C ILE A 591 5.61 -13.53 12.60
N ASN A 592 6.35 -12.43 12.48
CA ASN A 592 5.96 -11.22 11.74
C ASN A 592 6.38 -11.23 10.25
N ASP A 593 7.07 -12.27 9.75
CA ASP A 593 7.72 -12.31 8.42
C ASP A 593 8.52 -11.04 8.09
N ASN A 594 9.28 -10.52 9.07
CA ASN A 594 10.10 -9.33 8.88
C ASN A 594 11.40 -9.70 8.13
N THR A 595 11.31 -9.76 6.80
CA THR A 595 12.41 -10.21 5.94
C THR A 595 13.69 -9.40 6.13
N GLN A 596 13.61 -8.08 6.37
CA GLN A 596 14.79 -7.22 6.63
C GLN A 596 15.57 -7.65 7.88
N VAL A 597 14.86 -8.03 8.94
CA VAL A 597 15.47 -8.58 10.17
C VAL A 597 15.97 -10.00 9.92
N LEU A 598 15.19 -10.86 9.24
CA LEU A 598 15.59 -12.23 8.93
C LEU A 598 16.87 -12.28 8.07
N PHE A 599 17.00 -11.47 7.01
CA PHE A 599 18.24 -11.35 6.23
C PHE A 599 19.42 -10.89 7.12
N SER A 600 19.20 -9.93 8.03
CA SER A 600 20.24 -9.44 8.95
C SER A 600 20.70 -10.48 9.97
N TYR A 601 19.84 -11.43 10.34
CA TYR A 601 20.09 -12.45 11.37
C TYR A 601 20.59 -13.79 10.80
N LEU A 602 20.09 -14.17 9.62
CA LEU A 602 20.23 -15.50 9.02
C LEU A 602 21.12 -15.50 7.76
N MET A 603 21.22 -14.38 7.06
CA MET A 603 21.92 -14.26 5.77
C MET A 603 23.07 -13.25 5.84
N ARG A 604 23.72 -13.16 7.01
CA ARG A 604 24.77 -12.18 7.31
C ARG A 604 26.06 -12.51 6.53
N THR A 605 26.20 -11.92 5.35
CA THR A 605 27.49 -11.86 4.64
C THR A 605 28.45 -10.93 5.39
N GLN A 606 29.72 -11.33 5.48
CA GLN A 606 30.83 -10.42 5.75
C GLN A 606 31.48 -10.06 4.42
N ASP A 607 31.58 -8.76 4.17
CA ASP A 607 32.27 -8.12 3.04
C ASP A 607 31.73 -8.49 1.64
N SER A 608 32.24 -7.79 0.62
CA SER A 608 31.75 -7.85 -0.77
C SER A 608 32.16 -9.13 -1.53
N SER A 609 32.89 -10.04 -0.87
CA SER A 609 33.22 -11.36 -1.39
C SER A 609 32.07 -12.35 -1.15
N PHE A 610 31.32 -12.67 -2.21
CA PHE A 610 30.19 -13.63 -2.22
C PHE A 610 30.54 -15.09 -1.83
N SER A 611 31.76 -15.39 -1.39
CA SER A 611 32.35 -16.74 -1.43
C SER A 611 32.46 -17.48 -0.08
N SER A 612 31.99 -16.94 1.05
CA SER A 612 31.93 -17.73 2.30
C SER A 612 30.72 -17.42 3.18
N PHE A 613 29.82 -18.40 3.31
CA PHE A 613 28.77 -18.41 4.34
C PHE A 613 29.39 -18.87 5.67
N LYS A 614 29.44 -18.00 6.68
CA LYS A 614 29.93 -18.33 8.02
C LYS A 614 28.77 -18.56 8.98
N ILE A 615 28.44 -19.83 9.24
CA ILE A 615 27.31 -20.25 10.08
C ILE A 615 27.43 -19.68 11.50
N ASP A 616 28.65 -19.60 12.07
CA ASP A 616 28.89 -19.04 13.42
C ASP A 616 28.47 -17.58 13.62
N LEU A 617 28.29 -16.82 12.53
CA LEU A 617 27.86 -15.42 12.55
C LEU A 617 26.33 -15.24 12.39
N GLN A 618 25.58 -16.33 12.31
CA GLN A 618 24.12 -16.36 12.23
C GLN A 618 23.48 -16.60 13.60
N VAL A 619 22.23 -16.19 13.77
CA VAL A 619 21.41 -16.55 14.94
C VAL A 619 20.73 -17.90 14.67
N PRO A 620 20.93 -18.95 15.50
CA PRO A 620 20.43 -20.28 15.17
C PRO A 620 18.89 -20.40 15.11
N VAL A 621 18.43 -21.08 14.07
CA VAL A 621 17.04 -21.52 13.86
C VAL A 621 16.76 -22.77 14.70
N THR A 622 15.52 -22.92 15.19
CA THR A 622 15.11 -24.03 16.07
C THR A 622 13.83 -24.72 15.58
N LEU A 623 13.61 -25.97 15.99
CA LEU A 623 12.35 -26.68 15.70
C LEU A 623 11.14 -25.93 16.28
N LYS A 624 11.29 -25.30 17.45
CA LYS A 624 10.29 -24.41 18.08
C LYS A 624 9.79 -23.31 17.14
N HIS A 625 10.65 -22.73 16.29
CA HIS A 625 10.21 -21.74 15.28
C HIS A 625 9.20 -22.35 14.29
N PHE A 626 9.45 -23.57 13.81
CA PHE A 626 8.52 -24.29 12.95
C PHE A 626 7.23 -24.69 13.69
N GLN A 627 7.30 -25.08 14.96
CA GLN A 627 6.13 -25.41 15.78
C GLN A 627 5.21 -24.20 16.01
N ILE A 628 5.78 -23.01 16.24
CA ILE A 628 5.02 -21.75 16.36
C ILE A 628 4.33 -21.41 15.04
N LEU A 629 5.04 -21.50 13.91
CA LEU A 629 4.46 -21.26 12.58
C LEU A 629 3.41 -22.30 12.18
N ALA A 630 3.60 -23.57 12.56
CA ALA A 630 2.62 -24.64 12.41
C ALA A 630 1.33 -24.30 13.15
N ARG A 631 1.45 -23.89 14.42
CA ARG A 631 0.32 -23.49 15.26
C ARG A 631 -0.40 -22.27 14.70
N LEU A 632 0.31 -21.30 14.12
CA LEU A 632 -0.26 -20.14 13.42
C LEU A 632 -0.78 -20.44 11.99
N GLY A 633 -0.50 -21.62 11.44
CA GLY A 633 -0.84 -22.00 10.06
C GLY A 633 -0.09 -21.23 8.96
N ARG A 634 0.90 -20.41 9.33
CA ARG A 634 1.68 -19.51 8.45
C ARG A 634 2.82 -20.26 7.76
N ALA A 635 3.10 -19.93 6.51
CA ALA A 635 4.27 -20.49 5.81
C ALA A 635 5.58 -20.00 6.47
N PRO A 636 6.56 -20.87 6.74
CA PRO A 636 7.90 -20.42 7.13
C PRO A 636 8.57 -19.65 5.98
N SER A 637 9.22 -18.53 6.34
CA SER A 637 9.89 -17.65 5.38
C SER A 637 11.09 -18.37 4.74
N TYR A 638 11.37 -18.08 3.47
CA TYR A 638 12.40 -18.79 2.68
C TYR A 638 13.78 -18.80 3.35
N CYS A 639 14.15 -17.70 4.02
CA CYS A 639 15.41 -17.58 4.73
C CYS A 639 15.64 -18.71 5.77
N ILE A 640 14.57 -19.23 6.37
CA ILE A 640 14.64 -20.29 7.39
C ILE A 640 15.05 -21.62 6.74
N TYR A 641 14.48 -21.96 5.57
CA TYR A 641 14.85 -23.14 4.81
C TYR A 641 16.25 -23.03 4.21
N HIS A 642 16.62 -21.86 3.67
CA HIS A 642 17.95 -21.62 3.11
C HIS A 642 19.07 -21.80 4.18
N CYS A 643 18.83 -21.47 5.45
CA CYS A 643 19.77 -21.82 6.53
C CYS A 643 19.96 -23.33 6.71
N ILE A 644 18.88 -24.12 6.64
CA ILE A 644 18.96 -25.59 6.74
C ILE A 644 19.66 -26.16 5.50
N GLU A 645 19.36 -25.65 4.30
CA GLU A 645 20.03 -26.03 3.05
C GLU A 645 21.53 -25.64 3.05
N ALA A 646 21.89 -24.55 3.75
CA ALA A 646 23.28 -24.15 3.99
C ALA A 646 23.97 -24.89 5.17
N GLY A 647 23.32 -25.89 5.77
CA GLY A 647 23.90 -26.75 6.80
C GLY A 647 23.79 -26.23 8.25
N ALA A 648 22.77 -25.44 8.57
CA ALA A 648 22.53 -24.99 9.95
C ALA A 648 22.35 -26.16 10.93
N PRO A 649 22.97 -26.10 12.14
CA PRO A 649 22.87 -27.15 13.15
C PRO A 649 21.43 -27.35 13.63
N PHE A 650 21.13 -28.55 14.13
CA PHE A 650 19.81 -28.89 14.65
C PHE A 650 19.68 -28.54 16.15
N TYR A 651 18.66 -27.74 16.48
CA TYR A 651 18.27 -27.41 17.86
C TYR A 651 16.75 -27.52 18.02
N LEU A 652 16.29 -28.01 19.18
CA LEU A 652 14.87 -28.13 19.51
C LEU A 652 14.29 -26.75 19.87
N ASP A 653 14.97 -26.03 20.76
CA ASP A 653 14.60 -24.68 21.20
C ASP A 653 15.85 -23.79 21.40
N GLU A 654 15.66 -22.57 21.92
CA GLU A 654 16.76 -21.63 22.12
C GLU A 654 17.74 -22.03 23.24
N ASP A 655 17.29 -22.77 24.25
CA ASP A 655 18.10 -23.09 25.43
C ASP A 655 19.15 -24.19 25.19
N ASP A 656 19.08 -24.91 24.06
CA ASP A 656 20.10 -25.84 23.56
C ASP A 656 21.43 -25.13 23.21
N TYR A 657 21.38 -23.92 22.63
CA TYR A 657 22.56 -23.22 22.13
C TYR A 657 22.96 -21.96 22.93
N ILE A 658 22.06 -21.43 23.76
CA ILE A 658 22.35 -20.31 24.66
C ILE A 658 23.25 -20.79 25.82
N SER A 659 24.39 -20.13 25.98
CA SER A 659 25.37 -20.42 27.04
C SER A 659 24.73 -20.48 28.43
N LYS A 660 25.24 -21.38 29.28
CA LYS A 660 24.91 -21.41 30.72
C LYS A 660 25.35 -20.13 31.47
N SER A 661 26.17 -19.30 30.83
CA SER A 661 26.64 -18.00 31.34
C SER A 661 25.87 -16.79 30.80
N ASP A 662 24.76 -16.96 30.07
CA ASP A 662 23.93 -15.85 29.61
C ASP A 662 23.18 -15.22 30.82
N PRO A 663 23.29 -13.90 31.08
CA PRO A 663 22.62 -13.25 32.20
C PRO A 663 21.09 -13.38 32.17
N ALA A 664 20.47 -13.44 30.98
CA ALA A 664 19.03 -13.67 30.87
C ALA A 664 18.62 -15.07 31.38
N LYS A 665 19.53 -16.05 31.33
CA LYS A 665 19.27 -17.44 31.73
C LYS A 665 19.33 -17.61 33.26
N SER A 666 20.24 -16.91 33.94
CA SER A 666 20.29 -16.89 35.42
C SER A 666 19.08 -16.19 36.02
N LEU A 667 18.68 -15.03 35.48
CA LEU A 667 17.49 -14.28 35.89
C LEU A 667 16.20 -15.11 35.83
N ILE A 668 15.92 -15.74 34.68
CA ILE A 668 14.75 -16.62 34.53
C ILE A 668 14.82 -17.82 35.49
N SER A 669 16.01 -18.39 35.72
CA SER A 669 16.17 -19.52 36.65
C SER A 669 15.88 -19.14 38.11
N ALA A 670 16.20 -17.91 38.53
CA ALA A 670 15.92 -17.44 39.89
C ALA A 670 14.42 -17.31 40.17
N LEU A 671 13.63 -16.89 39.17
CA LEU A 671 12.16 -16.83 39.26
C LEU A 671 11.49 -18.22 39.30
N GLY A 672 12.17 -19.26 38.81
CA GLY A 672 11.63 -20.62 38.73
C GLY A 672 11.67 -21.43 40.03
N VAL A 673 12.46 -21.05 41.03
CA VAL A 673 12.68 -21.86 42.24
C VAL A 673 11.63 -21.56 43.32
N LYS A 674 10.45 -22.18 43.18
CA LYS A 674 9.48 -22.30 44.27
C LYS A 674 9.35 -23.78 44.67
N HIS A 675 10.09 -24.17 45.70
CA HIS A 675 10.14 -25.55 46.19
C HIS A 675 8.78 -26.03 46.72
N GLU A 676 8.33 -27.19 46.24
CA GLU A 676 7.21 -27.93 46.83
C GLU A 676 7.75 -28.88 47.93
N PRO A 677 7.15 -28.92 49.13
CA PRO A 677 7.61 -29.79 50.22
C PRO A 677 7.09 -31.23 50.10
N PRO A 678 7.83 -32.25 50.57
CA PRO A 678 7.45 -33.65 50.43
C PRO A 678 6.32 -34.05 51.39
N ASN A 679 5.44 -34.95 50.93
CA ASN A 679 4.31 -35.48 51.71
C ASN A 679 4.77 -36.39 52.87
N LEU A 680 4.04 -36.31 53.99
CA LEU A 680 4.12 -37.23 55.13
C LEU A 680 2.72 -37.76 55.52
N THR A 681 2.68 -38.84 56.30
CA THR A 681 1.56 -39.79 56.35
C THR A 681 0.56 -39.55 57.51
N ILE A 682 -0.74 -39.45 57.17
CA ILE A 682 -1.95 -40.05 57.81
C ILE A 682 -1.87 -40.29 59.35
N PRO A 683 -2.77 -39.70 60.19
CA PRO A 683 -4.06 -40.38 60.47
C PRO A 683 -5.33 -39.56 60.87
N SER A 684 -6.47 -40.01 60.34
CA SER A 684 -7.87 -40.10 60.88
C SER A 684 -8.50 -39.09 61.88
N SER A 685 -9.60 -38.44 61.43
CA SER A 685 -11.02 -38.47 61.97
C SER A 685 -11.34 -38.15 63.46
N PRO A 686 -12.58 -37.71 63.85
CA PRO A 686 -13.89 -37.86 63.15
C PRO A 686 -14.95 -36.70 63.22
N SER A 687 -15.99 -36.80 62.35
CA SER A 687 -17.37 -36.25 62.48
C SER A 687 -17.57 -34.70 62.51
N SER A 688 -18.68 -34.11 62.04
CA SER A 688 -20.09 -34.58 62.04
C SER A 688 -20.97 -34.04 60.88
N SER A 689 -22.31 -34.23 60.99
CA SER A 689 -23.42 -34.01 60.02
C SER A 689 -23.56 -32.56 59.47
N THR A 690 -24.22 -32.27 58.33
CA THR A 690 -25.58 -32.70 57.89
C THR A 690 -25.79 -33.00 56.38
N ARG A 691 -27.01 -33.46 56.05
CA ARG A 691 -27.56 -34.00 54.78
C ARG A 691 -29.09 -33.77 54.82
N PRO A 692 -29.94 -34.19 53.85
CA PRO A 692 -29.82 -34.40 52.38
C PRO A 692 -30.75 -33.34 51.69
N PRO A 693 -31.47 -33.51 50.54
CA PRO A 693 -31.57 -34.56 49.47
C PRO A 693 -31.36 -33.95 48.04
N SER A 694 -31.66 -34.50 46.85
CA SER A 694 -31.67 -35.85 46.20
C SER A 694 -31.89 -35.64 44.66
N LEU A 695 -31.98 -36.56 43.68
CA LEU A 695 -32.11 -38.03 43.57
C LEU A 695 -31.35 -38.53 42.30
N ARG A 696 -30.86 -39.79 42.32
CA ARG A 696 -30.81 -40.84 41.26
C ARG A 696 -30.30 -40.52 39.82
N GLY A 697 -29.58 -41.41 39.13
CA GLY A 697 -29.17 -42.80 39.41
C GLY A 697 -27.88 -43.18 38.62
N ARG A 698 -27.10 -44.18 39.05
CA ARG A 698 -27.21 -45.63 38.70
C ARG A 698 -26.80 -45.96 37.26
N GLU A 699 -26.15 -47.08 36.92
CA GLU A 699 -25.33 -48.13 37.60
C GLU A 699 -24.75 -49.01 36.45
N ARG A 700 -23.65 -49.79 36.50
CA ARG A 700 -22.63 -50.17 37.50
C ARG A 700 -21.38 -50.71 36.74
N LEU A 701 -20.22 -50.93 37.39
CA LEU A 701 -19.00 -51.52 36.77
C LEU A 701 -18.55 -52.79 37.54
N ARG A 702 -18.21 -53.90 36.87
CA ARG A 702 -17.68 -55.11 37.55
C ARG A 702 -16.79 -56.04 36.69
N ARG A 703 -15.53 -56.17 37.14
CA ARG A 703 -14.46 -57.11 36.76
C ARG A 703 -14.85 -58.61 36.84
N LEU A 704 -14.26 -59.49 36.01
CA LEU A 704 -13.24 -60.53 36.38
C LEU A 704 -13.03 -61.67 35.33
N ALA A 705 -11.96 -62.46 35.55
CA ALA A 705 -11.75 -63.90 35.20
C ALA A 705 -11.26 -64.35 33.78
N THR A 706 -9.94 -64.50 33.67
CA THR A 706 -9.14 -65.72 33.31
C THR A 706 -9.65 -66.88 32.42
N THR A 707 -8.68 -67.42 31.63
CA THR A 707 -8.44 -68.84 31.21
C THR A 707 -9.39 -69.58 30.25
N SER A 708 -8.83 -70.08 29.13
CA SER A 708 -8.53 -71.54 28.94
C SER A 708 -7.64 -71.79 27.70
N VAL A 709 -7.14 -73.01 27.51
CA VAL A 709 -6.23 -73.46 26.41
C VAL A 709 -6.75 -74.77 25.81
N ARG A 710 -6.64 -74.96 24.48
CA ARG A 710 -6.40 -76.25 23.73
C ARG A 710 -6.68 -76.08 22.21
N SER A 711 -6.23 -76.92 21.26
CA SER A 711 -4.95 -77.68 21.05
C SER A 711 -5.05 -78.63 19.82
N TYR A 712 -3.96 -78.83 19.05
CA TYR A 712 -3.74 -79.91 18.03
C TYR A 712 -4.67 -79.89 16.78
N ALA A 713 -4.37 -80.44 15.59
CA ALA A 713 -3.17 -81.03 14.90
C ALA A 713 -3.41 -80.84 13.36
N VAL A 714 -2.45 -80.74 12.39
CA VAL A 714 -1.26 -81.57 12.02
C VAL A 714 -1.68 -82.95 11.48
N PRO A 715 -1.14 -83.51 10.35
CA PRO A 715 0.04 -83.17 9.52
C PRO A 715 -0.35 -82.86 8.01
N ASP A 716 0.41 -82.98 6.90
CA ASP A 716 1.48 -83.91 6.43
C ASP A 716 2.25 -83.44 5.15
N SER A 717 3.29 -84.21 4.75
CA SER A 717 4.16 -84.10 3.54
C SER A 717 5.23 -82.98 3.62
N ASP A 718 6.53 -83.23 3.82
CA ASP A 718 7.55 -84.07 3.10
C ASP A 718 8.08 -83.38 1.82
N ASP A 719 9.38 -83.19 1.54
CA ASP A 719 10.59 -83.09 2.42
C ASP A 719 11.61 -82.05 1.80
N ASP A 720 12.94 -82.17 1.56
CA ASP A 720 13.94 -83.26 1.63
C ASP A 720 15.42 -82.74 1.76
N ILE A 721 16.30 -83.54 2.38
CA ILE A 721 17.79 -83.69 2.28
C ILE A 721 18.79 -82.48 2.21
N ILE A 722 19.47 -82.25 3.36
CA ILE A 722 20.95 -82.25 3.65
C ILE A 722 21.97 -81.57 2.69
N MET A 723 22.83 -80.67 3.23
CA MET A 723 24.31 -80.83 3.32
C MET A 723 25.03 -79.77 4.18
N ASP A 724 26.13 -80.16 4.86
CA ASP A 724 26.94 -79.34 5.77
C ASP A 724 28.15 -78.65 5.13
N SER A 725 28.53 -77.47 5.66
CA SER A 725 29.90 -76.92 5.86
C SER A 725 29.76 -75.52 6.48
N ASP A 726 30.29 -75.13 7.64
CA ASP A 726 31.54 -75.37 8.39
C ASP A 726 32.57 -74.22 8.25
N ASP A 727 33.18 -73.88 9.39
CA ASP A 727 34.20 -72.88 9.73
C ASP A 727 33.93 -71.36 9.44
N GLY A 728 34.61 -70.48 10.19
CA GLY A 728 34.59 -69.01 9.99
C GLY A 728 34.37 -68.12 11.22
N LEU A 729 35.30 -68.12 12.19
CA LEU A 729 35.29 -67.18 13.33
C LEU A 729 35.83 -65.78 12.97
N GLU A 730 35.06 -64.71 13.21
CA GLU A 730 35.55 -63.32 13.35
C GLU A 730 34.69 -62.53 14.38
N PRO A 731 35.24 -61.55 15.12
CA PRO A 731 34.59 -60.98 16.30
C PRO A 731 33.60 -59.85 15.95
N ARG A 732 32.45 -59.86 16.63
CA ARG A 732 31.42 -58.80 16.58
C ARG A 732 31.97 -57.42 17.01
N ARG A 733 32.53 -56.65 16.08
CA ARG A 733 32.69 -55.20 16.22
C ARG A 733 31.30 -54.61 16.47
N ARG A 734 31.08 -54.03 17.67
CA ARG A 734 29.85 -53.30 17.99
C ARG A 734 29.75 -52.10 17.04
N LYS A 735 28.94 -52.21 15.97
CA LYS A 735 28.57 -51.07 15.11
C LYS A 735 27.96 -50.00 16.00
N GLN A 736 28.72 -48.95 16.32
CA GLN A 736 28.13 -47.73 16.86
C GLN A 736 27.18 -47.20 15.79
N ALA A 737 25.92 -46.94 16.15
CA ALA A 737 24.96 -46.39 15.19
C ALA A 737 25.53 -45.08 14.62
N PRO A 738 25.54 -44.88 13.29
CA PRO A 738 26.09 -43.67 12.70
C PRO A 738 25.34 -42.46 13.25
N LYS A 739 26.09 -41.47 13.74
CA LYS A 739 25.51 -40.20 14.19
C LYS A 739 24.81 -39.56 12.98
N LYS A 740 23.50 -39.33 13.10
CA LYS A 740 22.73 -38.59 12.11
C LYS A 740 23.34 -37.19 11.92
N SER A 741 23.38 -36.71 10.68
CA SER A 741 23.73 -35.32 10.40
C SER A 741 22.63 -34.37 10.88
N ASP A 742 22.95 -33.10 11.10
CA ASP A 742 21.96 -32.07 11.43
C ASP A 742 20.84 -31.99 10.38
N LEU A 743 21.18 -32.11 9.10
CA LEU A 743 20.19 -32.16 8.01
C LEU A 743 19.24 -33.37 8.14
N GLN A 744 19.71 -34.53 8.59
CA GLN A 744 18.87 -35.70 8.84
C GLN A 744 17.98 -35.55 10.08
N LEU A 745 18.46 -34.84 11.11
CA LEU A 745 17.65 -34.48 12.29
C LEU A 745 16.56 -33.47 11.92
N TRP A 746 16.89 -32.45 11.11
CA TRP A 746 15.93 -31.52 10.52
C TRP A 746 14.87 -32.26 9.70
N ILE A 747 15.27 -33.12 8.75
CA ILE A 747 14.34 -33.89 7.91
C ILE A 747 13.43 -34.79 8.77
N GLN A 748 13.97 -35.47 9.79
CA GLN A 748 13.18 -36.31 10.69
C GLN A 748 12.11 -35.49 11.42
N HIS A 749 12.52 -34.47 12.18
CA HIS A 749 11.58 -33.75 13.04
C HIS A 749 10.60 -32.85 12.26
N LEU A 750 11.01 -32.36 11.07
CA LEU A 750 10.08 -31.69 10.16
C LEU A 750 9.07 -32.66 9.53
N ALA A 751 9.46 -33.92 9.24
CA ALA A 751 8.52 -34.95 8.78
C ALA A 751 7.53 -35.37 9.89
N GLU A 752 8.01 -35.51 11.14
CA GLU A 752 7.16 -35.76 12.32
C GLU A 752 6.14 -34.61 12.52
N LEU A 753 6.59 -33.35 12.44
CA LEU A 753 5.73 -32.17 12.50
C LEU A 753 4.72 -32.15 11.35
N GLN A 754 5.14 -32.40 10.11
CA GLN A 754 4.25 -32.49 8.95
C GLN A 754 3.18 -33.58 9.13
N LYS A 755 3.54 -34.75 9.65
CA LYS A 755 2.61 -35.85 9.97
C LYS A 755 1.59 -35.44 11.04
N SER A 756 2.02 -34.68 12.06
CA SER A 756 1.13 -34.16 13.11
C SER A 756 0.14 -33.11 12.60
N GLU A 757 0.58 -32.16 11.76
CA GLU A 757 -0.31 -31.14 11.17
C GLU A 757 -1.23 -31.74 10.09
N ASN A 758 -0.77 -32.73 9.33
CA ASN A 758 -1.64 -33.48 8.41
C ASN A 758 -2.74 -34.25 9.16
N LYS A 759 -2.46 -34.78 10.37
CA LYS A 759 -3.48 -35.39 11.22
C LYS A 759 -4.52 -34.35 11.67
N LYS A 760 -4.07 -33.21 12.22
CA LYS A 760 -4.96 -32.08 12.61
C LYS A 760 -5.79 -31.58 11.42
N PHE A 761 -5.21 -31.49 10.23
CA PHE A 761 -5.91 -31.08 9.01
C PHE A 761 -6.98 -32.11 8.59
N LYS A 762 -6.68 -33.42 8.64
CA LYS A 762 -7.67 -34.48 8.39
C LYS A 762 -8.81 -34.46 9.43
N GLU A 763 -8.49 -34.21 10.70
CA GLU A 763 -9.48 -34.07 11.79
C GLU A 763 -10.38 -32.83 11.60
N GLN A 764 -9.81 -31.67 11.29
CA GLN A 764 -10.57 -30.44 11.02
C GLN A 764 -11.42 -30.54 9.75
N LYS A 765 -10.90 -31.18 8.67
CA LYS A 765 -11.70 -31.48 7.49
C LYS A 765 -12.90 -32.37 7.85
N LYS A 766 -12.70 -33.41 8.66
CA LYS A 766 -13.80 -34.29 9.11
C LYS A 766 -14.87 -33.53 9.92
N ILE A 767 -14.48 -32.56 10.75
CA ILE A 767 -15.42 -31.70 11.49
C ILE A 767 -16.18 -30.79 10.53
N TYR A 768 -15.50 -30.18 9.55
CA TYR A 768 -16.12 -29.32 8.53
C TYR A 768 -17.09 -30.10 7.63
N ASP A 769 -16.66 -31.26 7.11
CA ASP A 769 -17.48 -32.16 6.29
C ASP A 769 -18.72 -32.67 7.07
N ALA A 770 -18.65 -32.79 8.40
CA ALA A 770 -19.76 -33.19 9.26
C ALA A 770 -20.67 -32.04 9.74
N ALA A 771 -20.27 -30.78 9.51
CA ALA A 771 -21.03 -29.58 9.87
C ALA A 771 -21.71 -28.91 8.66
N GLY A 772 -21.38 -29.34 7.43
CA GLY A 772 -21.97 -28.81 6.20
C GLY A 772 -23.40 -29.31 5.98
N CYS A 773 -24.33 -28.38 5.77
CA CYS A 773 -25.67 -28.72 5.27
C CYS A 773 -25.60 -29.18 3.80
N GLU A 774 -26.53 -30.06 3.41
CA GLU A 774 -26.58 -30.64 2.06
C GLU A 774 -26.82 -29.54 0.99
N GLY A 775 -25.86 -29.34 0.09
CA GLY A 775 -26.03 -28.45 -1.08
C GLY A 775 -24.76 -27.84 -1.66
N THR A 776 -23.77 -27.47 -0.83
CA THR A 776 -22.58 -26.73 -1.28
C THR A 776 -21.26 -27.39 -0.87
N THR A 777 -20.53 -27.95 -1.84
CA THR A 777 -19.25 -28.64 -1.68
C THR A 777 -18.05 -27.68 -1.54
N ALA A 778 -18.05 -26.89 -0.47
CA ALA A 778 -16.96 -25.96 -0.16
C ALA A 778 -15.63 -26.71 0.10
N ARG A 779 -14.67 -26.60 -0.84
CA ARG A 779 -13.40 -27.35 -0.80
C ARG A 779 -12.45 -26.82 0.30
N PHE A 780 -12.46 -27.47 1.46
CA PHE A 780 -11.54 -27.20 2.58
C PHE A 780 -10.06 -27.27 2.12
N ARG A 781 -9.32 -26.16 2.26
CA ARG A 781 -7.97 -25.98 1.66
C ARG A 781 -6.85 -26.21 2.70
N LYS A 782 -5.79 -26.95 2.33
CA LYS A 782 -4.54 -27.06 3.13
C LYS A 782 -4.01 -25.64 3.46
N ASN A 783 -3.62 -25.40 4.72
CA ASN A 783 -3.11 -24.11 5.19
C ASN A 783 -1.73 -23.75 4.58
N ALA A 784 -1.24 -22.53 4.81
CA ALA A 784 0.00 -22.04 4.20
C ALA A 784 1.24 -22.79 4.73
N PHE A 785 1.27 -23.11 6.04
CA PHE A 785 2.32 -23.92 6.65
C PHE A 785 2.46 -25.29 5.98
N LEU A 786 1.39 -26.07 5.91
CA LEU A 786 1.41 -27.43 5.34
C LEU A 786 1.82 -27.44 3.88
N LYS A 787 1.39 -26.45 3.08
CA LYS A 787 1.82 -26.30 1.68
C LYS A 787 3.31 -26.02 1.56
N SER A 788 3.82 -25.05 2.32
CA SER A 788 5.25 -24.71 2.34
C SER A 788 6.09 -25.91 2.76
N LEU A 789 5.77 -26.54 3.89
CA LEU A 789 6.52 -27.66 4.44
C LEU A 789 6.51 -28.89 3.51
N SER A 790 5.38 -29.20 2.86
CA SER A 790 5.29 -30.35 1.94
C SER A 790 6.07 -30.17 0.63
N THR A 791 6.36 -28.93 0.24
CA THR A 791 7.27 -28.64 -0.88
C THR A 791 8.71 -28.66 -0.41
N GLN A 792 9.03 -27.97 0.68
CA GLN A 792 10.42 -27.80 1.11
C GLN A 792 11.04 -29.06 1.73
N LEU A 793 10.25 -29.92 2.39
CA LEU A 793 10.76 -31.22 2.86
C LEU A 793 11.24 -32.11 1.71
N ARG A 794 10.66 -31.97 0.50
CA ARG A 794 11.14 -32.67 -0.71
C ARG A 794 12.46 -32.07 -1.23
N SER A 795 12.68 -30.75 -1.12
CA SER A 795 13.99 -30.12 -1.37
C SER A 795 15.04 -30.69 -0.43
N LEU A 796 14.78 -30.68 0.88
CA LEU A 796 15.72 -31.13 1.91
C LEU A 796 16.09 -32.62 1.77
N ARG A 797 15.11 -33.51 1.49
CA ARG A 797 15.38 -34.93 1.21
C ARG A 797 16.30 -35.11 0.01
N LYS A 798 16.03 -34.41 -1.10
CA LYS A 798 16.89 -34.45 -2.30
C LYS A 798 18.30 -33.93 -2.01
N LEU A 799 18.44 -32.92 -1.15
CA LEU A 799 19.73 -32.37 -0.73
C LEU A 799 20.53 -33.33 0.15
N ASP A 800 19.89 -34.05 1.08
CA ASP A 800 20.57 -35.09 1.89
C ASP A 800 21.09 -36.24 1.01
N ILE A 801 20.27 -36.72 0.04
CA ILE A 801 20.71 -37.72 -0.95
C ILE A 801 21.95 -37.22 -1.71
N GLN A 802 21.89 -36.03 -2.31
CA GLN A 802 23.00 -35.42 -3.04
C GLN A 802 24.24 -35.14 -2.16
N THR A 803 24.06 -35.00 -0.84
CA THR A 803 25.16 -34.79 0.10
C THR A 803 25.85 -36.11 0.44
N ARG A 804 25.09 -37.20 0.60
CA ARG A 804 25.61 -38.57 0.77
C ARG A 804 26.36 -39.06 -0.47
N GLU A 805 25.83 -38.81 -1.66
CA GLU A 805 26.49 -39.06 -2.95
C GLU A 805 27.87 -38.37 -3.00
N LYS A 806 27.92 -37.05 -2.76
CA LYS A 806 29.16 -36.25 -2.78
C LYS A 806 30.17 -36.65 -1.71
N GLN A 807 29.72 -37.25 -0.61
CA GLN A 807 30.57 -37.73 0.48
C GLN A 807 31.05 -39.18 0.28
N GLY A 808 30.62 -39.87 -0.78
CA GLY A 808 30.97 -41.28 -1.01
C GLY A 808 30.36 -42.23 0.02
N MET A 809 29.27 -41.83 0.67
CA MET A 809 28.65 -42.54 1.80
C MET A 809 27.53 -43.52 1.38
N LEU A 810 27.38 -43.78 0.08
CA LEU A 810 26.58 -44.91 -0.42
C LEU A 810 27.46 -46.18 -0.41
N GLY A 811 27.20 -47.06 0.56
CA GLY A 811 27.42 -48.49 0.35
C GLY A 811 26.26 -49.08 -0.47
N GLU A 812 26.45 -50.29 -1.00
CA GLU A 812 25.54 -50.91 -2.00
C GLU A 812 24.13 -51.25 -1.47
N ASP A 813 23.91 -51.22 -0.15
CA ASP A 813 22.61 -51.47 0.50
C ASP A 813 21.67 -50.24 0.45
N LEU A 814 21.25 -49.84 -0.75
CA LEU A 814 20.12 -48.90 -0.92
C LEU A 814 19.31 -49.26 -2.16
N GLU A 815 18.36 -50.19 -1.97
CA GLU A 815 17.27 -50.41 -2.92
C GLU A 815 16.58 -49.07 -3.24
N THR A 816 16.19 -48.89 -4.51
CA THR A 816 15.40 -47.75 -4.93
C THR A 816 14.05 -47.80 -4.24
N LEU A 817 13.88 -47.00 -3.19
CA LEU A 817 12.57 -46.60 -2.69
C LEU A 817 11.90 -45.76 -3.78
N ASP A 818 11.15 -46.43 -4.66
CA ASP A 818 10.20 -45.76 -5.55
C ASP A 818 9.25 -44.89 -4.71
N ASP A 819 9.00 -43.66 -5.16
CA ASP A 819 8.05 -42.71 -4.55
C ASP A 819 6.58 -43.12 -4.86
N GLU A 820 6.26 -44.42 -4.78
CA GLU A 820 4.88 -44.95 -4.88
C GLU A 820 4.14 -44.79 -3.53
N ASP A 821 3.64 -43.58 -3.25
CA ASP A 821 2.58 -43.41 -2.23
C ASP A 821 1.67 -42.18 -2.50
N ASP A 822 0.47 -42.45 -3.04
CA ASP A 822 -0.81 -41.78 -2.71
C ASP A 822 -1.03 -40.27 -3.08
N ASP A 823 -0.86 -39.87 -4.36
CA ASP A 823 -1.45 -38.60 -4.89
C ASP A 823 -1.83 -38.66 -6.41
N ASP A 824 -2.32 -39.82 -6.90
CA ASP A 824 -2.64 -40.08 -8.32
C ASP A 824 -3.98 -39.45 -8.81
N GLU A 825 -4.29 -38.21 -8.39
CA GLU A 825 -5.50 -37.46 -8.76
C GLU A 825 -5.31 -36.53 -9.98
N TYR A 826 -4.37 -36.82 -10.90
CA TYR A 826 -4.21 -36.00 -12.12
C TYR A 826 -3.94 -36.77 -13.43
N THR A 827 -4.28 -38.06 -13.51
CA THR A 827 -4.35 -38.77 -14.79
C THR A 827 -5.46 -38.18 -15.69
N LEU A 828 -5.06 -37.63 -16.85
CA LEU A 828 -5.99 -37.05 -17.84
C LEU A 828 -6.94 -38.13 -18.38
N ARG A 829 -8.22 -38.06 -17.98
CA ARG A 829 -9.26 -39.00 -18.45
C ARG A 829 -9.32 -39.04 -19.98
N PRO A 830 -9.05 -40.19 -20.63
CA PRO A 830 -9.17 -40.29 -22.08
C PRO A 830 -10.63 -40.13 -22.52
N SER A 831 -10.84 -39.39 -23.61
CA SER A 831 -12.16 -39.08 -24.15
C SER A 831 -12.93 -40.36 -24.51
N LYS A 832 -13.99 -40.67 -23.75
CA LYS A 832 -14.91 -41.76 -24.09
C LYS A 832 -15.66 -41.40 -25.38
N ARG A 833 -15.27 -42.03 -26.50
CA ARG A 833 -16.00 -42.01 -27.79
C ARG A 833 -17.50 -42.13 -27.54
N LYS A 834 -18.28 -41.08 -27.87
CA LYS A 834 -19.74 -41.20 -27.98
C LYS A 834 -20.05 -42.23 -29.08
N LYS A 835 -20.79 -43.28 -28.74
CA LYS A 835 -21.40 -44.16 -29.75
C LYS A 835 -22.35 -43.31 -30.60
N THR A 836 -22.27 -43.47 -31.91
CA THR A 836 -23.33 -43.06 -32.83
C THR A 836 -24.59 -43.85 -32.51
N CYS A 837 -25.74 -43.17 -32.53
CA CYS A 837 -27.06 -43.79 -32.51
C CYS A 837 -27.81 -43.27 -33.73
N THR A 838 -28.25 -44.18 -34.60
CA THR A 838 -28.87 -43.91 -35.89
C THR A 838 -30.40 -44.07 -35.82
N HIS A 839 -31.07 -43.69 -36.92
CA HIS A 839 -32.51 -43.77 -37.21
C HIS A 839 -33.37 -42.57 -36.76
N PRO A 840 -34.45 -42.24 -37.50
CA PRO A 840 -34.70 -42.42 -38.95
C PRO A 840 -35.00 -41.08 -39.65
N PRO A 841 -35.05 -41.02 -41.00
CA PRO A 841 -35.44 -39.80 -41.70
C PRO A 841 -36.97 -39.57 -41.64
N ILE A 842 -37.37 -38.29 -41.57
CA ILE A 842 -38.73 -37.84 -41.87
C ILE A 842 -38.64 -36.93 -43.11
N SER A 843 -39.49 -37.18 -44.10
CA SER A 843 -39.52 -36.45 -45.37
C SER A 843 -40.61 -35.39 -45.41
N LEU A 844 -40.29 -34.26 -46.05
CA LEU A 844 -41.17 -33.44 -46.91
C LEU A 844 -42.60 -33.11 -46.43
N ALA A 845 -42.91 -31.81 -46.34
CA ALA A 845 -43.72 -31.15 -47.39
C ALA A 845 -43.75 -29.61 -47.22
N LEU A 846 -43.82 -28.92 -48.37
CA LEU A 846 -44.12 -27.48 -48.57
C LEU A 846 -43.21 -26.47 -47.85
#